data_AF-A0A341B4Y8-F1
#
_entry.id   AF-A0A341B4Y8-F1
#
_cell.length_a   1.000
_cell.length_b   1.000
_cell.length_c   1.000
_cell.angle_alpha   90.00
_cell.angle_beta   90.00
_cell.angle_gamma   90.00
#
_symmetry.space_group_name_H-M   'P 1'
#
loop_
_entity.id
_entity.type
_entity.pdbx_description
1 polymer ?
#
loop_
_entity_poly.entity_id
_entity_poly.type
_entity_poly.pdbx_seq_one_letter_code
_entity_poly.pdbx_strand_id
1 'polypeptide(L)'
;MEQALKGQASPAPAVRMLPTYVGSTPHGTEQGDFVVLELGATGASLRVLWVTLMGIEGHKVEPRSQEFVIPQEVMLGPGQQLFDFAARCLSEFLDALPVGNQGLQLGFSFSFPCHQTGLDKSTLISWTKGFRCSGVEGQDVVQLLRDAIQRQGTYSIDVVAVVNDTVGTMMGCEPGVGPCEVGLVVDTGTNACYMEEARHVAVLDEDRGRVCISVEWGSFSDDGALGPVLTIFDRTLDHESLNLGAQRFEKMIGGLYLGELVRLVLAHLARCGVLFGGYTSPALLRQGGILLEHVAEMEDPSAGAARVHAILQDLGLNPRASDAEFVQHVCAAVCTRAAQLCAAALAAVLSRLQHSREQQTLQIAVATGGRVFERHPRFLSILQETVMLLAPECDVSFIPSVDGGGQGVAMVTAVAARLAAHRCLLEETLAPFRLTREQLAAVQAQMREAMAKGLQGEASSLRMLPTYIRDTPDGSERGDFLALDLGGTNFRVLLVRVATGGVQITSQIYSIPECVAQGSGQQLFDHIVDCIVDFQEKQGLSGQSLPLGFTFSFPCMQLGLDQGILLNWTKGFNASDCEGQDVVCLLREAIGRRQAVELNVVAIVNDTVGTMMSCGYEDPHCEVGLIVELEVCGSLEGDWELLEHSVWHREMLERGRPRLLCELTTGWSNSRVQQTCLELAVCWGEEGKAFTQGTGTNACYMEELRNVASVAGDSGHMCINMEWGAFGDDGSLSMLSTCFDASVDQASINPGKQRFEKMISGMYLGEIVRHTLLHLTSLGVLFRGQQTQRLQTRDIFKTKFLSEIESDSLALRQVRAILEDLGLSLTSDDALMVLEVCQAVSQRAAQLCGAGVAAVVEKIRENRGLEELTVSVGVDGTLYKLHPHFSSLVAATVRELAPRCVVTFLQSEDGSGKGAALVTAVACRLAQMTCV
;
A
#
# COMPACT_ATOMS: atom_id res chain seq x y z
N MET A 1 28.67 -10.57 6.56
CA MET A 1 27.36 -10.53 5.86
C MET A 1 26.21 -10.83 6.83
N GLU A 2 25.99 -12.08 7.27
CA GLU A 2 24.82 -12.41 8.11
C GLU A 2 24.71 -11.62 9.42
N GLN A 3 25.82 -11.39 10.11
CA GLN A 3 25.83 -10.64 11.37
C GLN A 3 25.29 -9.21 11.17
N ALA A 4 25.68 -8.54 10.09
CA ALA A 4 25.23 -7.20 9.75
C ALA A 4 23.76 -7.16 9.33
N LEU A 5 23.34 -8.09 8.47
CA LEU A 5 21.94 -8.21 8.04
C LEU A 5 20.97 -8.46 9.21
N LYS A 6 21.39 -9.25 10.21
CA LYS A 6 20.61 -9.53 11.44
C LYS A 6 20.64 -8.39 12.47
N GLY A 7 21.29 -7.25 12.18
CA GLY A 7 21.36 -6.10 13.08
C GLY A 7 22.24 -6.31 14.33
N GLN A 8 23.23 -7.22 14.29
CA GLN A 8 24.15 -7.39 15.42
C GLN A 8 25.07 -6.17 15.54
N ALA A 9 24.90 -5.39 16.62
CA ALA A 9 25.49 -4.06 16.76
C ALA A 9 26.77 -3.98 17.61
N SER A 10 27.21 -5.06 18.27
CA SER A 10 28.39 -4.98 19.17
C SER A 10 29.22 -6.27 19.25
N PRO A 11 30.50 -6.24 18.83
CA PRO A 11 31.13 -5.16 18.05
C PRO A 11 30.50 -5.05 16.66
N ALA A 12 30.59 -3.86 16.04
CA ALA A 12 30.09 -3.65 14.69
C ALA A 12 30.79 -4.62 13.70
N PRO A 13 30.05 -5.32 12.83
CA PRO A 13 30.64 -6.24 11.88
C PRO A 13 31.62 -5.54 10.93
N ALA A 14 32.73 -6.21 10.59
CA ALA A 14 33.73 -5.69 9.65
C ALA A 14 33.16 -5.46 8.24
N VAL A 15 32.13 -6.21 7.84
CA VAL A 15 31.41 -6.04 6.57
C VAL A 15 30.04 -5.45 6.88
N ARG A 16 29.71 -4.28 6.30
CA ARG A 16 28.62 -3.43 6.79
C ARG A 16 27.24 -3.73 6.22
N MET A 17 27.14 -4.27 4.99
CA MET A 17 25.85 -4.65 4.36
C MET A 17 24.81 -3.51 4.37
N LEU A 18 25.15 -2.38 3.75
CA LEU A 18 24.38 -1.14 3.80
C LEU A 18 23.21 -1.17 2.80
N PRO A 19 21.95 -0.96 3.22
CA PRO A 19 20.82 -0.81 2.31
C PRO A 19 20.92 0.46 1.47
N THR A 20 20.63 0.36 0.18
CA THR A 20 20.73 1.49 -0.76
C THR A 20 19.37 2.11 -1.10
N TYR A 21 18.27 1.53 -0.59
CA TYR A 21 16.89 1.94 -0.89
C TYR A 21 16.50 1.81 -2.38
N VAL A 22 17.28 1.06 -3.16
CA VAL A 22 16.92 0.69 -4.52
C VAL A 22 16.19 -0.66 -4.50
N GLY A 23 14.87 -0.64 -4.72
CA GLY A 23 13.99 -1.80 -4.53
C GLY A 23 13.85 -2.75 -5.73
N SER A 24 14.21 -2.30 -6.93
CA SER A 24 14.12 -3.10 -8.16
C SER A 24 15.21 -2.74 -9.16
N THR A 25 15.50 -3.70 -10.05
CA THR A 25 16.30 -3.45 -11.25
C THR A 25 15.49 -2.72 -12.32
N PRO A 26 16.11 -2.10 -13.33
CA PRO A 26 15.40 -1.36 -14.37
C PRO A 26 14.47 -2.25 -15.17
N HIS A 27 13.39 -1.68 -15.71
CA HIS A 27 12.41 -2.42 -16.52
C HIS A 27 12.30 -1.88 -17.96
N GLY A 28 13.13 -0.90 -18.33
CA GLY A 28 13.23 -0.34 -19.67
C GLY A 28 12.19 0.74 -19.99
N THR A 29 11.33 1.08 -19.02
CA THR A 29 10.28 2.11 -19.19
C THR A 29 10.75 3.51 -18.82
N GLU A 30 11.95 3.62 -18.27
CA GLU A 30 12.52 4.86 -17.78
C GLU A 30 12.86 5.80 -18.95
N GLN A 31 12.41 7.05 -18.84
CA GLN A 31 12.51 8.06 -19.88
C GLN A 31 12.82 9.42 -19.25
N GLY A 32 13.55 10.26 -19.97
CA GLY A 32 13.84 11.63 -19.56
C GLY A 32 15.31 12.01 -19.70
N ASP A 33 15.60 13.28 -19.41
CA ASP A 33 16.94 13.84 -19.38
C ASP A 33 17.41 14.00 -17.94
N PHE A 34 18.56 13.41 -17.63
CA PHE A 34 19.09 13.38 -16.27
C PHE A 34 20.53 13.85 -16.26
N VAL A 35 20.88 14.58 -15.20
CA VAL A 35 22.27 14.93 -14.91
C VAL A 35 22.81 13.90 -13.92
N VAL A 36 24.05 13.45 -14.13
CA VAL A 36 24.73 12.55 -13.20
C VAL A 36 26.03 13.19 -12.76
N LEU A 37 26.29 13.16 -11.46
CA LEU A 37 27.55 13.57 -10.86
C LEU A 37 28.23 12.34 -10.25
N GLU A 38 29.45 12.03 -10.67
CA GLU A 38 30.25 10.93 -10.15
C GLU A 38 31.45 11.45 -9.37
N LEU A 39 31.57 11.04 -8.11
CA LEU A 39 32.66 11.42 -7.22
C LEU A 39 33.23 10.18 -6.50
N GLY A 40 34.53 9.97 -6.67
CA GLY A 40 35.27 8.91 -5.97
C GLY A 40 35.35 7.56 -6.70
N ALA A 41 34.81 7.46 -7.92
CA ALA A 41 34.93 6.26 -8.76
C ALA A 41 36.38 6.07 -9.26
N THR A 42 36.94 7.09 -9.91
CA THR A 42 38.22 7.05 -10.63
C THR A 42 39.37 7.81 -9.93
N GLY A 43 39.40 7.81 -8.60
CA GLY A 43 40.47 8.43 -7.82
C GLY A 43 40.29 9.93 -7.69
N ALA A 44 41.27 10.73 -8.12
CA ALA A 44 41.27 12.19 -8.02
C ALA A 44 40.52 12.88 -9.17
N SER A 45 39.41 12.28 -9.64
CA SER A 45 38.57 12.89 -10.67
C SER A 45 37.10 12.89 -10.29
N LEU A 46 36.40 13.89 -10.81
CA LEU A 46 34.96 14.09 -10.73
C LEU A 46 34.42 14.12 -12.15
N ARG A 47 33.37 13.36 -12.43
CA ARG A 47 32.77 13.29 -13.76
C ARG A 47 31.34 13.80 -13.71
N VAL A 48 30.95 14.60 -14.69
CA VAL A 48 29.57 15.04 -14.89
C VAL A 48 29.07 14.45 -16.19
N LEU A 49 27.86 13.90 -16.19
CA LEU A 49 27.21 13.33 -17.36
C LEU A 49 25.84 13.92 -17.60
N TRP A 50 25.47 14.02 -18.87
CA TRP A 50 24.10 14.19 -19.33
C TRP A 50 23.65 12.87 -19.98
N VAL A 51 22.61 12.27 -19.40
CA VAL A 51 22.07 10.99 -19.86
C VAL A 51 20.62 11.19 -20.29
N THR A 52 20.33 10.83 -21.54
CA THR A 52 18.97 10.82 -22.08
C THR A 52 18.48 9.37 -22.15
N LEU A 53 17.47 9.04 -21.34
CA LEU A 53 16.80 7.75 -21.37
C LEU A 53 15.58 7.84 -22.30
N MET A 54 15.48 6.92 -23.26
CA MET A 54 14.45 6.95 -24.31
C MET A 54 13.40 5.84 -24.18
N GLY A 55 13.46 5.02 -23.12
CA GLY A 55 12.58 3.88 -22.92
C GLY A 55 12.78 2.75 -23.94
N ILE A 56 11.76 1.90 -24.11
CA ILE A 56 11.81 0.66 -24.91
C ILE A 56 11.85 0.92 -26.43
N GLU A 57 11.26 2.03 -26.91
CA GLU A 57 11.06 2.32 -28.34
C GLU A 57 12.09 3.30 -28.92
N GLY A 58 13.03 3.79 -28.10
CA GLY A 58 14.00 4.80 -28.49
C GLY A 58 15.35 4.26 -28.95
N HIS A 59 16.02 4.99 -29.82
CA HIS A 59 17.44 4.72 -30.14
C HIS A 59 18.30 5.16 -28.95
N LYS A 60 19.33 4.38 -28.60
CA LYS A 60 20.27 4.77 -27.55
C LYS A 60 20.97 6.07 -27.91
N VAL A 61 20.96 7.02 -26.98
CA VAL A 61 21.69 8.27 -27.08
C VAL A 61 22.97 8.12 -26.26
N GLU A 62 24.12 8.30 -26.91
CA GLU A 62 25.40 8.29 -26.20
C GLU A 62 25.43 9.42 -25.16
N PRO A 63 25.76 9.12 -23.89
CA PRO A 63 25.81 10.13 -22.85
C PRO A 63 26.92 11.14 -23.13
N ARG A 64 26.64 12.41 -22.90
CA ARG A 64 27.69 13.44 -22.92
C ARG A 64 28.34 13.46 -21.55
N SER A 65 29.67 13.46 -21.48
CA SER A 65 30.35 13.52 -20.18
C SER A 65 31.60 14.39 -20.23
N GLN A 66 31.94 14.96 -19.08
CA GLN A 66 33.16 15.73 -18.87
C GLN A 66 33.81 15.29 -17.56
N GLU A 67 35.11 15.03 -17.61
CA GLU A 67 35.92 14.66 -16.45
C GLU A 67 36.74 15.86 -15.99
N PHE A 68 36.76 16.08 -14.68
CA PHE A 68 37.45 17.16 -13.99
C PHE A 68 38.45 16.58 -13.01
N VAL A 69 39.70 17.01 -13.09
CA VAL A 69 40.74 16.61 -12.13
C VAL A 69 40.51 17.38 -10.83
N ILE A 70 40.37 16.66 -9.72
CA ILE A 70 40.22 17.24 -8.39
C ILE A 70 41.62 17.55 -7.83
N PRO A 71 41.92 18.81 -7.50
CA PRO A 71 43.21 19.15 -6.90
C PRO A 71 43.40 18.46 -5.54
N GLN A 72 44.63 18.08 -5.21
CA GLN A 72 44.93 17.35 -3.98
C GLN A 72 44.55 18.14 -2.72
N GLU A 73 44.71 19.46 -2.75
CA GLU A 73 44.30 20.38 -1.69
C GLU A 73 42.78 20.38 -1.46
N VAL A 74 41.98 20.08 -2.48
CA VAL A 74 40.52 19.93 -2.36
C VAL A 74 40.18 18.59 -1.73
N MET A 75 40.85 17.50 -2.13
CA MET A 75 40.62 16.15 -1.58
C MET A 75 40.97 16.01 -0.09
N LEU A 76 41.92 16.83 0.39
CA LEU A 76 42.41 16.84 1.77
C LEU A 76 41.93 18.08 2.57
N GLY A 77 41.12 18.94 1.95
CA GLY A 77 40.68 20.22 2.50
C GLY A 77 39.39 20.15 3.33
N PRO A 78 38.69 21.28 3.52
CA PRO A 78 37.36 21.31 4.10
C PRO A 78 36.32 20.71 3.13
N GLY A 79 35.32 20.00 3.67
CA GLY A 79 34.22 19.42 2.89
C GLY A 79 33.49 20.44 2.01
N GLN A 80 33.26 21.64 2.55
CA GLN A 80 32.66 22.74 1.78
C GLN A 80 33.42 23.02 0.47
N GLN A 81 34.75 22.97 0.49
CA GLN A 81 35.57 23.23 -0.69
C GLN A 81 35.39 22.14 -1.77
N LEU A 82 35.24 20.88 -1.35
CA LEU A 82 34.96 19.76 -2.26
C LEU A 82 33.59 19.90 -2.93
N PHE A 83 32.55 20.16 -2.15
CA PHE A 83 31.19 20.29 -2.71
C PHE A 83 31.02 21.58 -3.52
N ASP A 84 31.67 22.69 -3.14
CA ASP A 84 31.72 23.91 -3.97
C ASP A 84 32.52 23.70 -5.26
N PHE A 85 33.56 22.86 -5.25
CA PHE A 85 34.24 22.43 -6.48
C PHE A 85 33.30 21.62 -7.38
N ALA A 86 32.59 20.63 -6.81
CA ALA A 86 31.63 19.81 -7.54
C ALA A 86 30.50 20.65 -8.17
N ALA A 87 29.93 21.60 -7.42
CA ALA A 87 28.87 22.48 -7.92
C ALA A 87 29.36 23.42 -9.04
N ARG A 88 30.63 23.86 -9.00
CA ARG A 88 31.24 24.63 -10.10
C ARG A 88 31.43 23.77 -11.35
N CYS A 89 31.98 22.57 -11.22
CA CYS A 89 32.13 21.64 -12.35
C CYS A 89 30.78 21.30 -13.00
N LEU A 90 29.75 21.11 -12.18
CA LEU A 90 28.38 20.91 -12.63
C LEU A 90 27.88 22.11 -13.46
N SER A 91 28.09 23.34 -12.97
CA SER A 91 27.70 24.55 -13.70
C SER A 91 28.47 24.70 -15.01
N GLU A 92 29.80 24.50 -14.98
CA GLU A 92 30.67 24.58 -16.17
C GLU A 92 30.25 23.58 -17.26
N PHE A 93 29.88 22.37 -16.87
CA PHE A 93 29.37 21.37 -17.81
C PHE A 93 28.02 21.76 -18.41
N LEU A 94 27.11 22.30 -17.59
CA LEU A 94 25.77 22.72 -18.03
C LEU A 94 25.82 23.98 -18.93
N ASP A 95 26.77 24.88 -18.74
CA ASP A 95 26.98 26.05 -19.59
C ASP A 95 27.25 25.67 -21.06
N ALA A 96 27.82 24.48 -21.30
CA ALA A 96 28.09 23.95 -22.63
C ALA A 96 26.89 23.25 -23.29
N LEU A 97 25.76 23.12 -22.57
CA LEU A 97 24.56 22.44 -23.03
C LEU A 97 23.41 23.45 -23.23
N PRO A 98 22.48 23.19 -24.17
CA PRO A 98 21.32 24.06 -24.40
C PRO A 98 20.24 23.82 -23.31
N VAL A 99 20.60 24.01 -22.05
CA VAL A 99 19.70 23.77 -20.92
C VAL A 99 18.84 25.01 -20.71
N GLY A 100 17.53 24.88 -20.92
CA GLY A 100 16.58 25.97 -20.65
C GLY A 100 16.38 26.23 -19.16
N ASN A 101 15.41 27.06 -18.78
CA ASN A 101 15.02 27.32 -17.38
C ASN A 101 14.29 26.14 -16.70
N GLN A 102 14.49 24.91 -17.17
CA GLN A 102 13.83 23.73 -16.61
C GLN A 102 14.53 23.26 -15.33
N GLY A 103 13.77 22.72 -14.38
CA GLY A 103 14.33 22.04 -13.21
C GLY A 103 15.03 20.75 -13.65
N LEU A 104 16.29 20.59 -13.26
CA LEU A 104 17.10 19.41 -13.60
C LEU A 104 17.10 18.43 -12.44
N GLN A 105 17.02 17.14 -12.76
CA GLN A 105 17.13 16.07 -11.78
C GLN A 105 18.55 15.50 -11.82
N LEU A 106 19.19 15.46 -10.66
CA LEU A 106 20.56 15.01 -10.47
C LEU A 106 20.60 13.68 -9.72
N GLY A 107 21.23 12.69 -10.37
CA GLY A 107 21.72 11.49 -9.71
C GLY A 107 23.15 11.67 -9.23
N PHE A 108 23.42 11.34 -7.97
CA PHE A 108 24.74 11.48 -7.37
C PHE A 108 25.37 10.11 -7.13
N SER A 109 26.34 9.73 -7.95
CA SER A 109 27.19 8.56 -7.70
C SER A 109 28.29 8.95 -6.71
N PHE A 110 28.16 8.47 -5.48
CA PHE A 110 29.08 8.80 -4.38
C PHE A 110 29.72 7.51 -3.85
N SER A 111 30.93 7.24 -4.30
CA SER A 111 31.61 5.94 -4.18
C SER A 111 32.30 5.72 -2.83
N PHE A 112 31.60 6.05 -1.73
CA PHE A 112 32.10 5.93 -0.36
C PHE A 112 31.06 5.24 0.55
N PRO A 113 31.50 4.60 1.65
CA PRO A 113 30.59 3.96 2.59
C PRO A 113 29.65 4.98 3.24
N CYS A 114 28.35 4.87 2.98
CA CYS A 114 27.34 5.79 3.51
C CYS A 114 26.16 5.05 4.14
N HIS A 115 25.67 5.60 5.26
CA HIS A 115 24.43 5.16 5.86
C HIS A 115 23.27 5.93 5.22
N GLN A 116 22.45 5.24 4.43
CA GLN A 116 21.27 5.82 3.79
C GLN A 116 20.03 5.59 4.65
N THR A 117 19.10 6.54 4.59
CA THR A 117 17.73 6.40 5.14
C THR A 117 16.65 6.63 4.08
N GLY A 118 17.08 6.84 2.84
CA GLY A 118 16.29 7.08 1.65
C GLY A 118 17.22 7.29 0.45
N LEU A 119 16.65 7.33 -0.76
CA LEU A 119 17.44 7.56 -1.97
C LEU A 119 18.07 8.95 -2.02
N ASP A 120 17.48 9.95 -1.37
CA ASP A 120 17.92 11.34 -1.38
C ASP A 120 18.58 11.79 -0.06
N LYS A 121 18.96 10.82 0.80
CA LYS A 121 19.53 11.08 2.13
C LYS A 121 20.61 10.08 2.48
N SER A 122 21.84 10.55 2.61
CA SER A 122 23.01 9.68 2.74
C SER A 122 24.09 10.28 3.63
N THR A 123 24.33 9.66 4.77
CA THR A 123 25.32 10.11 5.74
C THR A 123 26.66 9.41 5.51
N LEU A 124 27.72 10.16 5.23
CA LEU A 124 29.05 9.57 5.04
C LEU A 124 29.53 8.91 6.35
N ILE A 125 29.94 7.64 6.29
CA ILE A 125 30.47 6.96 7.47
C ILE A 125 31.97 7.24 7.63
N SER A 126 32.73 7.10 6.54
CA SER A 126 34.19 7.26 6.57
C SER A 126 34.75 7.45 5.17
N TRP A 127 35.77 8.29 5.03
CA TRP A 127 36.49 8.45 3.77
C TRP A 127 37.37 7.25 3.42
N THR A 128 37.52 7.02 2.11
CA THR A 128 38.40 5.98 1.53
C THR A 128 39.10 6.54 0.28
N LYS A 129 39.89 5.70 -0.43
CA LYS A 129 40.43 6.01 -1.78
C LYS A 129 41.25 7.32 -1.88
N GLY A 130 41.88 7.74 -0.78
CA GLY A 130 42.74 8.93 -0.74
C GLY A 130 42.04 10.25 -0.40
N PHE A 131 40.73 10.25 -0.17
CA PHE A 131 39.99 11.43 0.33
C PHE A 131 40.13 11.55 1.85
N ARG A 132 40.14 12.79 2.35
CA ARG A 132 40.10 13.07 3.80
C ARG A 132 39.56 14.47 4.09
N CYS A 133 38.40 14.80 3.52
CA CYS A 133 37.80 16.12 3.69
C CYS A 133 37.23 16.29 5.11
N SER A 134 37.61 17.36 5.79
CA SER A 134 37.12 17.66 7.15
C SER A 134 35.66 18.15 7.13
N GLY A 135 34.87 17.77 8.14
CA GLY A 135 33.48 18.21 8.28
C GLY A 135 32.47 17.53 7.35
N VAL A 136 32.79 16.33 6.81
CA VAL A 136 31.86 15.54 5.97
C VAL A 136 31.46 14.22 6.61
N GLU A 137 32.38 13.53 7.31
CA GLU A 137 32.04 12.29 8.02
C GLU A 137 30.96 12.57 9.09
N GLY A 138 29.90 11.76 9.10
CA GLY A 138 28.72 11.95 9.92
C GLY A 138 27.73 13.01 9.42
N GLN A 139 27.97 13.62 8.25
CA GLN A 139 27.06 14.58 7.61
C GLN A 139 26.35 13.98 6.40
N ASP A 140 25.18 14.53 6.08
CA ASP A 140 24.42 14.17 4.88
C ASP A 140 25.04 14.81 3.63
N VAL A 141 25.63 13.98 2.77
CA VAL A 141 26.33 14.44 1.57
C VAL A 141 25.39 15.01 0.51
N VAL A 142 24.13 14.59 0.52
CA VAL A 142 23.11 15.15 -0.39
C VAL A 142 22.82 16.60 0.02
N GLN A 143 22.65 16.85 1.31
CA GLN A 143 22.44 18.20 1.82
C GLN A 143 23.65 19.10 1.56
N LEU A 144 24.87 18.60 1.79
CA LEU A 144 26.10 19.36 1.51
C LEU A 144 26.22 19.76 0.02
N LEU A 145 25.83 18.86 -0.89
CA LEU A 145 25.79 19.14 -2.33
C LEU A 145 24.67 20.12 -2.70
N ARG A 146 23.45 19.94 -2.16
CA ARG A 146 22.33 20.87 -2.35
C ARG A 146 22.71 22.29 -1.91
N ASP A 147 23.33 22.42 -0.73
CA ASP A 147 23.79 23.72 -0.22
C ASP A 147 24.85 24.34 -1.14
N ALA A 148 25.75 23.54 -1.70
CA ALA A 148 26.77 24.02 -2.64
C ALA A 148 26.17 24.49 -3.98
N ILE A 149 25.22 23.73 -4.53
CA ILE A 149 24.46 24.10 -5.73
C ILE A 149 23.69 25.41 -5.48
N GLN A 150 23.02 25.53 -4.34
CA GLN A 150 22.28 26.74 -3.96
C GLN A 150 23.20 27.95 -3.82
N ARG A 151 24.41 27.79 -3.27
CA ARG A 151 25.42 28.86 -3.20
C ARG A 151 25.91 29.31 -4.57
N GLN A 152 26.01 28.42 -5.56
CA GLN A 152 26.35 28.79 -6.93
C GLN A 152 25.19 29.57 -7.59
N GLY A 153 23.94 29.13 -7.39
CA GLY A 153 22.73 29.86 -7.77
C GLY A 153 22.43 29.97 -9.27
N THR A 154 23.17 29.26 -10.12
CA THR A 154 23.06 29.36 -11.60
C THR A 154 21.90 28.54 -12.17
N TYR A 155 21.67 27.33 -11.64
CA TYR A 155 20.70 26.37 -12.15
C TYR A 155 19.79 25.84 -11.04
N SER A 156 18.54 25.53 -11.40
CA SER A 156 17.61 24.83 -10.50
C SER A 156 17.84 23.32 -10.63
N ILE A 157 18.62 22.74 -9.73
CA ILE A 157 18.99 21.32 -9.73
C ILE A 157 18.48 20.67 -8.45
N ASP A 158 17.70 19.61 -8.61
CA ASP A 158 17.23 18.79 -7.51
C ASP A 158 18.02 17.48 -7.44
N VAL A 159 18.59 17.19 -6.28
CA VAL A 159 19.34 15.95 -6.05
C VAL A 159 18.35 14.89 -5.58
N VAL A 160 17.92 14.03 -6.49
CA VAL A 160 16.81 13.08 -6.27
C VAL A 160 17.29 11.70 -5.80
N ALA A 161 18.54 11.35 -6.09
CA ALA A 161 19.10 10.06 -5.73
C ALA A 161 20.60 10.16 -5.47
N VAL A 162 21.09 9.42 -4.49
CA VAL A 162 22.49 9.13 -4.25
C VAL A 162 22.69 7.62 -4.17
N VAL A 163 23.66 7.11 -4.92
CA VAL A 163 23.95 5.68 -5.00
C VAL A 163 25.45 5.43 -5.00
N ASN A 164 25.85 4.22 -4.60
CA ASN A 164 27.23 3.77 -4.75
C ASN A 164 27.53 3.41 -6.21
N ASP A 165 28.80 3.47 -6.61
CA ASP A 165 29.28 3.10 -7.96
C ASP A 165 28.95 1.65 -8.32
N THR A 166 28.93 0.74 -7.34
CA THR A 166 28.50 -0.65 -7.60
C THR A 166 27.02 -0.73 -8.01
N VAL A 167 26.17 0.11 -7.42
CA VAL A 167 24.73 0.15 -7.73
C VAL A 167 24.52 0.75 -9.11
N GLY A 168 25.21 1.85 -9.43
CA GLY A 168 25.22 2.41 -10.79
C GLY A 168 25.69 1.39 -11.83
N THR A 169 26.75 0.64 -11.52
CA THR A 169 27.27 -0.45 -12.37
C THR A 169 26.21 -1.53 -12.62
N MET A 170 25.52 -1.99 -11.57
CA MET A 170 24.45 -3.00 -11.67
C MET A 170 23.26 -2.49 -12.50
N MET A 171 22.85 -1.24 -12.28
CA MET A 171 21.67 -0.65 -12.94
C MET A 171 21.94 -0.19 -14.38
N GLY A 172 23.20 -0.03 -14.77
CA GLY A 172 23.59 0.40 -16.11
C GLY A 172 23.69 -0.75 -17.12
N CYS A 173 23.61 -2.01 -16.67
CA CYS A 173 23.69 -3.15 -17.57
C CYS A 173 22.39 -3.33 -18.35
N GLU A 174 22.53 -3.53 -19.66
CA GLU A 174 21.39 -3.79 -20.53
C GLU A 174 20.65 -5.07 -20.13
N PRO A 175 19.31 -5.10 -20.24
CA PRO A 175 18.54 -6.33 -20.04
C PRO A 175 19.02 -7.42 -21.01
N GLY A 176 19.71 -8.44 -20.47
CA GLY A 176 20.18 -9.62 -21.21
C GLY A 176 19.26 -10.85 -21.05
N VAL A 177 19.83 -12.05 -21.20
CA VAL A 177 19.14 -13.35 -21.06
C VAL A 177 18.70 -13.66 -19.61
N GLY A 178 19.10 -12.83 -18.63
CA GLY A 178 18.71 -12.96 -17.23
C GLY A 178 18.86 -11.63 -16.45
N PRO A 179 18.30 -11.54 -15.23
CA PRO A 179 18.36 -10.32 -14.43
C PRO A 179 19.78 -10.06 -13.91
N CYS A 180 20.29 -8.85 -14.13
CA CYS A 180 21.55 -8.40 -13.54
C CYS A 180 21.30 -7.90 -12.12
N GLU A 181 21.73 -8.68 -11.14
CA GLU A 181 21.37 -8.50 -9.73
C GLU A 181 22.59 -8.42 -8.80
N VAL A 182 23.78 -8.35 -9.39
CA VAL A 182 25.04 -8.10 -8.71
C VAL A 182 25.83 -7.06 -9.48
N GLY A 183 26.28 -6.01 -8.80
CA GLY A 183 27.26 -5.06 -9.32
C GLY A 183 28.60 -5.23 -8.64
N LEU A 184 29.66 -5.48 -9.40
CA LEU A 184 31.03 -5.65 -8.93
C LEU A 184 31.91 -4.55 -9.51
N VAL A 185 32.56 -3.78 -8.63
CA VAL A 185 33.51 -2.74 -9.04
C VAL A 185 34.91 -3.09 -8.56
N VAL A 186 35.88 -3.02 -9.48
CA VAL A 186 37.31 -3.08 -9.19
C VAL A 186 38.00 -1.94 -9.96
N ASP A 187 38.16 -0.80 -9.29
CA ASP A 187 38.81 0.41 -9.81
C ASP A 187 39.86 0.88 -8.80
N THR A 188 39.82 2.14 -8.36
CA THR A 188 40.67 2.69 -7.29
C THR A 188 40.55 1.85 -6.03
N GLY A 189 39.31 1.46 -5.70
CA GLY A 189 38.97 0.52 -4.63
C GLY A 189 38.27 -0.72 -5.19
N THR A 190 37.67 -1.51 -4.30
CA THR A 190 36.82 -2.63 -4.70
C THR A 190 35.62 -2.77 -3.79
N ASN A 191 34.45 -2.99 -4.39
CA ASN A 191 33.21 -3.25 -3.67
C ASN A 191 32.26 -4.08 -4.53
N ALA A 192 31.22 -4.64 -3.90
CA ALA A 192 30.11 -5.27 -4.59
C ALA A 192 28.78 -4.83 -3.97
N CYS A 193 27.72 -4.89 -4.77
CA CYS A 193 26.33 -4.82 -4.30
C CYS A 193 25.50 -5.94 -4.92
N TYR A 194 24.37 -6.28 -4.29
CA TYR A 194 23.45 -7.27 -4.82
C TYR A 194 22.01 -7.07 -4.33
N MET A 195 21.03 -7.65 -5.02
CA MET A 195 19.62 -7.63 -4.61
C MET A 195 19.31 -8.68 -3.53
N GLU A 196 19.07 -8.26 -2.30
CA GLU A 196 18.67 -9.12 -1.16
C GLU A 196 17.16 -9.03 -0.91
N GLU A 197 16.58 -10.05 -0.30
CA GLU A 197 15.19 -10.01 0.17
C GLU A 197 15.07 -9.08 1.39
N ALA A 198 14.14 -8.11 1.37
CA ALA A 198 13.99 -7.09 2.42
C ALA A 198 13.80 -7.71 3.82
N ARG A 199 13.06 -8.82 3.91
CA ARG A 199 12.84 -9.61 5.14
C ARG A 199 14.13 -10.10 5.82
N HIS A 200 15.25 -10.13 5.12
CA HIS A 200 16.54 -10.54 5.69
C HIS A 200 17.33 -9.35 6.26
N VAL A 201 16.85 -8.12 6.10
CA VAL A 201 17.56 -6.88 6.41
C VAL A 201 16.89 -6.24 7.63
N ALA A 202 17.38 -6.55 8.84
CA ALA A 202 16.72 -6.18 10.09
C ALA A 202 16.55 -4.66 10.32
N VAL A 203 17.31 -3.82 9.62
CA VAL A 203 17.19 -2.35 9.71
C VAL A 203 16.03 -1.81 8.87
N LEU A 204 15.50 -2.59 7.93
CA LEU A 204 14.31 -2.24 7.18
C LEU A 204 13.10 -2.80 7.95
N ASP A 205 12.15 -1.94 8.30
CA ASP A 205 10.85 -2.35 8.85
C ASP A 205 9.93 -2.85 7.71
N GLU A 206 10.49 -3.65 6.80
CA GLU A 206 9.86 -4.12 5.57
C GLU A 206 9.96 -5.65 5.46
N ASP A 207 8.83 -6.33 5.66
CA ASP A 207 8.75 -7.79 5.56
C ASP A 207 8.65 -8.30 4.11
N ARG A 208 8.59 -7.41 3.10
CA ARG A 208 8.28 -7.77 1.70
C ARG A 208 9.00 -6.89 0.70
N GLY A 209 9.48 -7.51 -0.38
CA GLY A 209 10.20 -6.83 -1.45
C GLY A 209 11.68 -7.21 -1.46
N ARG A 210 12.43 -6.58 -2.35
CA ARG A 210 13.88 -6.72 -2.44
C ARG A 210 14.50 -5.34 -2.26
N VAL A 211 15.76 -5.33 -1.83
CA VAL A 211 16.54 -4.12 -1.69
C VAL A 211 17.96 -4.41 -2.14
N CYS A 212 18.55 -3.48 -2.87
CA CYS A 212 19.96 -3.55 -3.17
C CYS A 212 20.78 -3.26 -1.90
N ILE A 213 21.74 -4.15 -1.61
CA ILE A 213 22.65 -4.03 -0.49
C ILE A 213 24.06 -3.74 -1.04
N SER A 214 24.67 -2.64 -0.60
CA SER A 214 26.11 -2.44 -0.75
C SER A 214 26.84 -3.27 0.30
N VAL A 215 27.68 -4.20 -0.14
CA VAL A 215 28.36 -5.13 0.78
C VAL A 215 29.36 -4.37 1.66
N GLU A 216 30.03 -3.36 1.11
CA GLU A 216 31.16 -2.65 1.72
C GLU A 216 32.22 -3.65 2.22
N TRP A 217 32.62 -4.56 1.34
CA TRP A 217 33.57 -5.62 1.72
C TRP A 217 35.01 -5.14 1.89
N GLY A 218 35.29 -3.88 1.57
CA GLY A 218 36.65 -3.35 1.59
C GLY A 218 37.26 -3.40 2.99
N SER A 219 36.44 -3.20 4.00
CA SER A 219 36.77 -3.31 5.43
C SER A 219 36.79 -4.75 5.96
N PHE A 220 36.59 -5.76 5.11
CA PHE A 220 36.74 -7.14 5.53
C PHE A 220 38.15 -7.37 6.08
N SER A 221 38.25 -8.07 7.21
CA SER A 221 39.48 -8.24 7.99
C SER A 221 40.01 -6.99 8.70
N ASP A 222 39.26 -5.88 8.83
CA ASP A 222 39.66 -4.76 9.70
C ASP A 222 39.68 -5.14 11.19
N ASP A 223 39.03 -6.24 11.55
CA ASP A 223 39.10 -6.92 12.85
C ASP A 223 40.26 -7.94 12.96
N GLY A 224 40.98 -8.20 11.86
CA GLY A 224 42.09 -9.17 11.79
C GLY A 224 41.71 -10.58 11.35
N ALA A 225 40.48 -10.83 10.87
CA ALA A 225 40.00 -12.15 10.47
C ALA A 225 40.89 -12.88 9.42
N LEU A 226 41.51 -12.16 8.49
CA LEU A 226 42.40 -12.71 7.45
C LEU A 226 43.89 -12.68 7.84
N GLY A 227 44.21 -12.62 9.14
CA GLY A 227 45.60 -12.59 9.63
C GLY A 227 46.56 -13.59 8.97
N PRO A 228 46.19 -14.86 8.71
CA PRO A 228 47.02 -15.85 8.02
C PRO A 228 47.28 -15.57 6.53
N VAL A 229 46.41 -14.80 5.86
CA VAL A 229 46.50 -14.47 4.43
C VAL A 229 47.37 -13.22 4.20
N LEU A 230 47.43 -12.32 5.20
CA LEU A 230 48.19 -11.07 5.12
C LEU A 230 49.71 -11.32 5.12
N THR A 231 50.38 -10.84 4.08
CA THR A 231 51.83 -10.88 3.93
C THR A 231 52.51 -9.69 4.61
N ILE A 232 53.84 -9.70 4.64
CA ILE A 232 54.64 -8.55 5.09
C ILE A 232 54.41 -7.31 4.19
N PHE A 233 54.11 -7.51 2.90
CA PHE A 233 53.88 -6.44 1.96
C PHE A 233 52.54 -5.75 2.21
N ASP A 234 51.50 -6.54 2.48
CA ASP A 234 50.17 -6.00 2.82
C ASP A 234 50.23 -5.18 4.11
N ARG A 235 50.95 -5.66 5.13
CA ARG A 235 51.15 -4.92 6.39
C ARG A 235 51.94 -3.64 6.21
N THR A 236 52.94 -3.64 5.34
CA THR A 236 53.74 -2.44 5.03
C THR A 236 52.90 -1.41 4.29
N LEU A 237 52.17 -1.85 3.27
CA LEU A 237 51.26 -1.00 2.51
C LEU A 237 50.18 -0.39 3.40
N ASP A 238 49.57 -1.19 4.29
CA ASP A 238 48.61 -0.69 5.28
C ASP A 238 49.23 0.36 6.20
N HIS A 239 50.47 0.13 6.65
CA HIS A 239 51.20 1.06 7.51
C HIS A 239 51.48 2.42 6.86
N GLU A 240 51.79 2.41 5.56
CA GLU A 240 52.13 3.60 4.76
C GLU A 240 50.88 4.27 4.13
N SER A 241 49.69 3.69 4.31
CA SER A 241 48.44 4.23 3.77
C SER A 241 47.83 5.32 4.64
N LEU A 242 46.94 6.14 4.07
CA LEU A 242 46.24 7.21 4.78
C LEU A 242 45.29 6.70 5.88
N ASN A 243 44.79 5.48 5.73
CA ASN A 243 43.78 4.85 6.58
C ASN A 243 44.32 3.56 7.22
N LEU A 244 45.34 3.72 8.06
CA LEU A 244 45.99 2.64 8.82
C LEU A 244 44.97 1.71 9.50
N GLY A 245 45.07 0.40 9.23
CA GLY A 245 44.25 -0.63 9.87
C GLY A 245 42.83 -0.77 9.31
N ALA A 246 42.43 0.12 8.40
CA ALA A 246 41.12 0.11 7.74
C ALA A 246 41.23 -0.31 6.27
N GLN A 247 40.14 -0.81 5.70
CA GLN A 247 40.05 -1.24 4.30
C GLN A 247 41.10 -2.29 3.91
N ARG A 248 41.44 -3.22 4.83
CA ARG A 248 42.55 -4.17 4.61
C ARG A 248 42.30 -5.15 3.47
N PHE A 249 41.05 -5.55 3.23
CA PHE A 249 40.71 -6.40 2.09
C PHE A 249 40.79 -5.64 0.76
N GLU A 250 40.29 -4.40 0.73
CA GLU A 250 40.40 -3.53 -0.45
C GLU A 250 41.86 -3.31 -0.87
N LYS A 251 42.76 -3.10 0.10
CA LYS A 251 44.20 -2.89 -0.13
C LYS A 251 44.91 -4.05 -0.82
N MET A 252 44.34 -5.26 -0.81
CA MET A 252 44.90 -6.42 -1.50
C MET A 252 44.42 -6.55 -2.95
N ILE A 253 43.41 -5.78 -3.36
CA ILE A 253 42.68 -5.99 -4.62
C ILE A 253 42.59 -4.70 -5.46
N GLY A 254 42.25 -3.57 -4.83
CA GLY A 254 41.97 -2.31 -5.52
C GLY A 254 43.18 -1.78 -6.31
N GLY A 255 42.90 -1.19 -7.46
CA GLY A 255 43.90 -0.69 -8.41
C GLY A 255 44.83 0.38 -7.85
N LEU A 256 44.39 1.15 -6.84
CA LEU A 256 45.27 2.10 -6.13
C LEU A 256 46.47 1.40 -5.45
N TYR A 257 46.31 0.11 -5.10
CA TYR A 257 47.24 -0.61 -4.25
C TYR A 257 48.06 -1.67 -5.00
N LEU A 258 47.58 -2.17 -6.15
CA LEU A 258 48.27 -3.23 -6.90
C LEU A 258 49.67 -2.81 -7.37
N GLY A 259 49.82 -1.61 -7.91
CA GLY A 259 51.13 -1.07 -8.31
C GLY A 259 52.09 -0.94 -7.12
N GLU A 260 51.58 -0.50 -5.97
CA GLU A 260 52.36 -0.34 -4.75
C GLU A 260 52.80 -1.69 -4.15
N LEU A 261 51.92 -2.70 -4.19
CA LEU A 261 52.28 -4.07 -3.79
C LEU A 261 53.41 -4.63 -4.66
N VAL A 262 53.32 -4.47 -5.99
CA VAL A 262 54.39 -4.86 -6.91
C VAL A 262 55.68 -4.13 -6.56
N ARG A 263 55.63 -2.80 -6.37
CA ARG A 263 56.80 -1.99 -5.99
C ARG A 263 57.47 -2.50 -4.71
N LEU A 264 56.68 -2.79 -3.66
CA LEU A 264 57.19 -3.29 -2.39
C LEU A 264 57.87 -4.66 -2.54
N VAL A 265 57.30 -5.56 -3.34
CA VAL A 265 57.89 -6.87 -3.65
C VAL A 265 59.20 -6.71 -4.43
N LEU A 266 59.21 -5.87 -5.47
CA LEU A 266 60.40 -5.61 -6.27
C LEU A 266 61.52 -4.98 -5.45
N ALA A 267 61.21 -4.01 -4.59
CA ALA A 267 62.17 -3.38 -3.69
C ALA A 267 62.76 -4.39 -2.68
N HIS A 268 61.94 -5.31 -2.18
CA HIS A 268 62.40 -6.38 -1.30
C HIS A 268 63.33 -7.37 -2.02
N LEU A 269 62.93 -7.86 -3.19
CA LEU A 269 63.74 -8.78 -3.99
C LEU A 269 65.07 -8.15 -4.45
N ALA A 270 65.06 -6.86 -4.77
CA ALA A 270 66.26 -6.09 -5.06
C ALA A 270 67.18 -6.03 -3.84
N ARG A 271 66.67 -5.70 -2.64
CA ARG A 271 67.48 -5.69 -1.40
C ARG A 271 68.05 -7.07 -1.04
N CYS A 272 67.34 -8.14 -1.39
CA CYS A 272 67.81 -9.52 -1.22
C CYS A 272 68.84 -9.96 -2.28
N GLY A 273 69.15 -9.11 -3.27
CA GLY A 273 70.11 -9.42 -4.34
C GLY A 273 69.55 -10.32 -5.45
N VAL A 274 68.24 -10.62 -5.43
CA VAL A 274 67.57 -11.48 -6.41
C VAL A 274 67.32 -10.73 -7.72
N LEU A 275 66.94 -9.46 -7.62
CA LEU A 275 66.71 -8.57 -8.77
C LEU A 275 67.77 -7.47 -8.87
N PHE A 276 68.00 -7.00 -10.09
CA PHE A 276 68.78 -5.80 -10.40
C PHE A 276 70.20 -5.82 -9.81
N GLY A 277 70.76 -7.01 -9.57
CA GLY A 277 72.08 -7.18 -8.96
C GLY A 277 72.21 -6.58 -7.55
N GLY A 278 71.12 -6.44 -6.79
CA GLY A 278 71.15 -5.84 -5.46
C GLY A 278 70.84 -4.35 -5.41
N TYR A 279 70.70 -3.69 -6.56
CA TYR A 279 70.54 -2.24 -6.64
C TYR A 279 69.08 -1.80 -6.47
N THR A 280 68.87 -0.73 -5.70
CA THR A 280 67.58 -0.02 -5.61
C THR A 280 67.79 1.44 -6.03
N SER A 281 66.85 1.98 -6.81
CA SER A 281 66.87 3.38 -7.23
C SER A 281 65.98 4.24 -6.31
N PRO A 282 66.22 5.57 -6.22
CA PRO A 282 65.31 6.47 -5.50
C PRO A 282 63.88 6.47 -6.05
N ALA A 283 63.70 6.22 -7.35
CA ALA A 283 62.37 6.14 -7.97
C ALA A 283 61.63 4.85 -7.58
N LEU A 284 62.32 3.70 -7.52
CA LEU A 284 61.72 2.44 -7.04
C LEU A 284 61.34 2.51 -5.56
N LEU A 285 62.10 3.26 -4.75
CA LEU A 285 61.82 3.44 -3.33
C LEU A 285 60.71 4.45 -3.05
N ARG A 286 60.32 5.27 -4.03
CA ARG A 286 59.25 6.26 -3.90
C ARG A 286 57.89 5.58 -3.99
N GLN A 287 57.02 5.80 -2.99
CA GLN A 287 55.63 5.36 -3.03
C GLN A 287 54.92 5.88 -4.28
N GLY A 288 54.14 5.03 -4.93
CA GLY A 288 53.48 5.35 -6.21
C GLY A 288 54.43 5.40 -7.41
N GLY A 289 55.68 4.93 -7.27
CA GLY A 289 56.62 4.82 -8.40
C GLY A 289 56.20 3.80 -9.47
N ILE A 290 55.36 2.82 -9.11
CA ILE A 290 54.75 1.87 -10.05
C ILE A 290 53.25 2.06 -10.01
N LEU A 291 52.67 2.43 -11.15
CA LEU A 291 51.25 2.67 -11.34
C LEU A 291 50.55 1.39 -11.80
N LEU A 292 49.21 1.38 -11.75
CA LEU A 292 48.40 0.23 -12.19
C LEU A 292 48.68 -0.10 -13.67
N GLU A 293 48.77 0.90 -14.53
CA GLU A 293 49.08 0.75 -15.94
C GLU A 293 50.45 0.09 -16.17
N HIS A 294 51.45 0.39 -15.33
CA HIS A 294 52.74 -0.27 -15.40
C HIS A 294 52.61 -1.77 -15.09
N VAL A 295 51.76 -2.16 -14.14
CA VAL A 295 51.51 -3.57 -13.83
C VAL A 295 50.84 -4.28 -15.00
N ALA A 296 49.84 -3.65 -15.63
CA ALA A 296 49.16 -4.20 -16.80
C ALA A 296 50.13 -4.42 -17.97
N GLU A 297 50.93 -3.41 -18.29
CA GLU A 297 51.93 -3.47 -19.36
C GLU A 297 53.04 -4.48 -19.08
N MET A 298 53.47 -4.60 -17.81
CA MET A 298 54.46 -5.59 -17.42
C MET A 298 53.90 -7.01 -17.43
N GLU A 299 52.62 -7.21 -17.10
CA GLU A 299 51.99 -8.53 -17.12
C GLU A 299 51.71 -9.06 -18.54
N ASP A 300 51.52 -8.17 -19.52
CA ASP A 300 51.13 -8.52 -20.90
C ASP A 300 52.21 -9.37 -21.60
N PRO A 301 51.92 -10.64 -21.94
CA PRO A 301 52.85 -11.51 -22.66
C PRO A 301 53.19 -10.99 -24.07
N SER A 302 52.30 -10.19 -24.67
CA SER A 302 52.45 -9.65 -26.03
C SER A 302 53.27 -8.35 -26.10
N ALA A 303 53.34 -7.58 -25.01
CA ALA A 303 54.16 -6.37 -24.90
C ALA A 303 55.68 -6.66 -24.99
N GLY A 304 56.08 -7.90 -24.70
CA GLY A 304 57.46 -8.39 -24.79
C GLY A 304 58.40 -7.84 -23.72
N ALA A 305 59.51 -8.54 -23.46
CA ALA A 305 60.49 -8.16 -22.43
C ALA A 305 61.06 -6.73 -22.61
N ALA A 306 60.97 -6.15 -23.81
CA ALA A 306 61.42 -4.80 -24.12
C ALA A 306 60.61 -3.71 -23.41
N ARG A 307 59.29 -3.87 -23.26
CA ARG A 307 58.44 -2.89 -22.57
C ARG A 307 58.67 -2.91 -21.07
N VAL A 308 58.80 -4.10 -20.48
CA VAL A 308 59.22 -4.29 -19.09
C VAL A 308 60.57 -3.62 -18.84
N HIS A 309 61.54 -3.80 -19.76
CA HIS A 309 62.85 -3.12 -19.65
C HIS A 309 62.72 -1.60 -19.67
N ALA A 310 61.88 -1.03 -20.53
CA ALA A 310 61.69 0.42 -20.63
C ALA A 310 61.15 1.01 -19.32
N ILE A 311 60.08 0.41 -18.77
CA ILE A 311 59.47 0.85 -17.50
C ILE A 311 60.51 0.79 -16.36
N LEU A 312 61.28 -0.30 -16.29
CA LEU A 312 62.32 -0.46 -15.26
C LEU A 312 63.48 0.55 -15.45
N GLN A 313 63.84 0.89 -16.70
CA GLN A 313 64.84 1.91 -17.00
C GLN A 313 64.36 3.31 -16.61
N ASP A 314 63.08 3.63 -16.81
CA ASP A 314 62.49 4.90 -16.39
C ASP A 314 62.47 5.04 -14.86
N LEU A 315 62.43 3.92 -14.14
CA LEU A 315 62.66 3.86 -12.70
C LEU A 315 64.14 3.99 -12.32
N GLY A 316 65.06 4.22 -13.26
CA GLY A 316 66.50 4.36 -13.01
C GLY A 316 67.18 3.04 -12.62
N LEU A 317 66.64 1.91 -13.07
CA LEU A 317 67.24 0.58 -12.89
C LEU A 317 67.94 0.14 -14.19
N ASN A 318 68.88 -0.78 -14.07
CA ASN A 318 69.54 -1.39 -15.23
C ASN A 318 69.23 -2.90 -15.27
N PRO A 319 68.03 -3.29 -15.75
CA PRO A 319 67.57 -4.68 -15.72
C PRO A 319 68.37 -5.58 -16.66
N ARG A 320 68.63 -6.81 -16.22
CA ARG A 320 69.10 -7.91 -17.07
C ARG A 320 67.93 -8.55 -17.80
N ALA A 321 68.20 -9.28 -18.88
CA ALA A 321 67.16 -10.05 -19.60
C ALA A 321 66.33 -10.96 -18.67
N SER A 322 66.98 -11.60 -17.69
CA SER A 322 66.31 -12.43 -16.68
C SER A 322 65.45 -11.64 -15.69
N ASP A 323 65.78 -10.38 -15.41
CA ASP A 323 65.03 -9.55 -14.44
C ASP A 323 63.62 -9.26 -14.96
N ALA A 324 63.45 -9.11 -16.29
CA ALA A 324 62.13 -8.93 -16.89
C ALA A 324 61.21 -10.12 -16.63
N GLU A 325 61.67 -11.36 -16.82
CA GLU A 325 60.87 -12.56 -16.55
C GLU A 325 60.44 -12.63 -15.08
N PHE A 326 61.33 -12.32 -14.14
CA PHE A 326 61.00 -12.29 -12.72
C PHE A 326 59.97 -11.20 -12.38
N VAL A 327 60.12 -10.01 -12.95
CA VAL A 327 59.16 -8.90 -12.76
C VAL A 327 57.78 -9.26 -13.31
N GLN A 328 57.73 -9.91 -14.48
CA GLN A 328 56.48 -10.43 -15.06
C GLN A 328 55.80 -11.44 -14.13
N HIS A 329 56.57 -12.37 -13.55
CA HIS A 329 56.03 -13.33 -12.58
C HIS A 329 55.51 -12.65 -11.31
N VAL A 330 56.19 -11.61 -10.81
CA VAL A 330 55.71 -10.83 -9.66
C VAL A 330 54.39 -10.14 -9.98
N CYS A 331 54.29 -9.46 -11.13
CA CYS A 331 53.05 -8.81 -11.57
C CYS A 331 51.90 -9.81 -11.67
N ALA A 332 52.13 -10.93 -12.38
CA ALA A 332 51.14 -11.99 -12.52
C ALA A 332 50.72 -12.59 -11.17
N ALA A 333 51.65 -12.78 -10.23
CA ALA A 333 51.33 -13.32 -8.90
C ALA A 333 50.47 -12.37 -8.07
N VAL A 334 50.78 -11.06 -8.09
CA VAL A 334 49.98 -10.04 -7.38
C VAL A 334 48.59 -9.93 -7.99
N CYS A 335 48.47 -9.85 -9.32
CA CYS A 335 47.19 -9.80 -10.04
C CYS A 335 46.36 -11.06 -9.83
N THR A 336 46.98 -12.25 -9.93
CA THR A 336 46.29 -13.54 -9.70
C THR A 336 45.72 -13.62 -8.29
N ARG A 337 46.51 -13.23 -7.28
CA ARG A 337 46.04 -13.20 -5.88
C ARG A 337 44.85 -12.24 -5.73
N ALA A 338 44.94 -11.03 -6.29
CA ALA A 338 43.87 -10.05 -6.23
C ALA A 338 42.58 -10.56 -6.87
N ALA A 339 42.67 -11.15 -8.07
CA ALA A 339 41.53 -11.75 -8.77
C ALA A 339 40.91 -12.91 -7.98
N GLN A 340 41.72 -13.78 -7.38
CA GLN A 340 41.25 -14.91 -6.57
C GLN A 340 40.57 -14.47 -5.27
N LEU A 341 41.10 -13.45 -4.60
CA LEU A 341 40.48 -12.88 -3.40
C LEU A 341 39.13 -12.23 -3.75
N CYS A 342 39.08 -11.46 -4.84
CA CYS A 342 37.84 -10.87 -5.35
C CYS A 342 36.80 -11.95 -5.71
N ALA A 343 37.24 -13.00 -6.41
CA ALA A 343 36.41 -14.17 -6.75
C ALA A 343 35.85 -14.88 -5.51
N ALA A 344 36.67 -15.08 -4.47
CA ALA A 344 36.21 -15.71 -3.23
C ALA A 344 35.14 -14.89 -2.51
N ALA A 345 35.29 -13.56 -2.50
CA ALA A 345 34.28 -12.68 -1.92
C ALA A 345 33.00 -12.64 -2.77
N LEU A 346 33.11 -12.60 -4.11
CA LEU A 346 31.96 -12.69 -5.01
C LEU A 346 31.23 -14.04 -4.86
N ALA A 347 31.96 -15.16 -4.78
CA ALA A 347 31.40 -16.48 -4.56
C ALA A 347 30.56 -16.52 -3.27
N ALA A 348 30.99 -15.86 -2.20
CA ALA A 348 30.20 -15.74 -0.97
C ALA A 348 28.88 -14.98 -1.17
N VAL A 349 28.88 -13.90 -1.98
CA VAL A 349 27.66 -13.17 -2.36
C VAL A 349 26.71 -14.05 -3.18
N LEU A 350 27.24 -14.79 -4.16
CA LEU A 350 26.46 -15.69 -5.00
C LEU A 350 25.85 -16.85 -4.21
N SER A 351 26.65 -17.50 -3.35
CA SER A 351 26.15 -18.55 -2.45
C SER A 351 25.07 -18.01 -1.52
N ARG A 352 25.22 -16.78 -1.01
CA ARG A 352 24.20 -16.13 -0.19
C ARG A 352 22.89 -15.95 -0.96
N LEU A 353 22.94 -15.44 -2.19
CA LEU A 353 21.78 -15.27 -3.08
C LEU A 353 21.07 -16.60 -3.37
N GLN A 354 21.84 -17.64 -3.68
CA GLN A 354 21.32 -18.98 -3.90
C GLN A 354 20.55 -19.49 -2.67
N HIS A 355 21.14 -19.35 -1.47
CA HIS A 355 20.53 -19.79 -0.22
C HIS A 355 19.31 -18.95 0.17
N SER A 356 19.36 -17.63 0.02
CA SER A 356 18.27 -16.74 0.41
C SER A 356 17.01 -16.94 -0.46
N ARG A 357 17.19 -17.44 -1.68
CA ARG A 357 16.13 -17.79 -2.64
C ARG A 357 15.71 -19.26 -2.60
N GLU A 358 16.34 -20.08 -1.76
CA GLU A 358 16.07 -21.52 -1.67
C GLU A 358 16.21 -22.26 -3.02
N GLN A 359 17.13 -21.78 -3.89
CA GLN A 359 17.35 -22.36 -5.21
C GLN A 359 18.45 -23.42 -5.19
N GLN A 360 18.27 -24.53 -5.91
CA GLN A 360 19.32 -25.53 -6.08
C GLN A 360 20.44 -25.02 -6.99
N THR A 361 20.08 -24.40 -8.12
CA THR A 361 21.01 -23.73 -9.03
C THR A 361 20.61 -22.27 -9.22
N LEU A 362 21.59 -21.38 -9.30
CA LEU A 362 21.38 -19.94 -9.47
C LEU A 362 21.88 -19.49 -10.84
N GLN A 363 21.00 -19.03 -11.72
CA GLN A 363 21.37 -18.33 -12.95
C GLN A 363 21.36 -16.84 -12.72
N ILE A 364 22.49 -16.16 -12.94
CA ILE A 364 22.63 -14.75 -12.59
C ILE A 364 23.66 -14.02 -13.46
N ALA A 365 23.41 -12.73 -13.69
CA ALA A 365 24.37 -11.83 -14.32
C ALA A 365 25.05 -10.92 -13.29
N VAL A 366 26.37 -10.78 -13.40
CA VAL A 366 27.21 -9.89 -12.60
C VAL A 366 27.71 -8.76 -13.50
N ALA A 367 27.28 -7.54 -13.20
CA ALA A 367 27.81 -6.34 -13.82
C ALA A 367 29.22 -6.07 -13.30
N THR A 368 30.20 -5.88 -14.19
CA THR A 368 31.58 -5.55 -13.81
C THR A 368 31.94 -4.15 -14.29
N GLY A 369 32.45 -3.32 -13.37
CA GLY A 369 32.91 -1.97 -13.66
C GLY A 369 34.30 -1.69 -13.07
N GLY A 370 35.03 -0.77 -13.70
CA GLY A 370 36.28 -0.24 -13.17
C GLY A 370 37.52 -0.60 -13.98
N ARG A 371 38.54 0.26 -13.86
CA ARG A 371 39.76 0.22 -14.67
C ARG A 371 40.57 -1.07 -14.59
N VAL A 372 40.48 -1.83 -13.49
CA VAL A 372 41.22 -3.11 -13.40
C VAL A 372 40.68 -4.12 -14.41
N PHE A 373 39.36 -4.20 -14.59
CA PHE A 373 38.77 -5.08 -15.61
C PHE A 373 39.09 -4.61 -17.03
N GLU A 374 39.09 -3.30 -17.27
CA GLU A 374 39.39 -2.72 -18.59
C GLU A 374 40.84 -2.91 -19.02
N ARG A 375 41.79 -2.83 -18.07
CA ARG A 375 43.23 -2.82 -18.35
C ARG A 375 43.92 -4.17 -18.15
N HIS A 376 43.36 -5.05 -17.31
CA HIS A 376 43.93 -6.38 -17.02
C HIS A 376 43.01 -7.50 -17.51
N PRO A 377 43.09 -7.90 -18.79
CA PRO A 377 42.18 -8.92 -19.35
C PRO A 377 42.29 -10.29 -18.65
N ARG A 378 43.46 -10.62 -18.09
CA ARG A 378 43.65 -11.85 -17.29
C ARG A 378 42.94 -11.83 -15.94
N PHE A 379 42.67 -10.64 -15.40
CA PHE A 379 42.00 -10.50 -14.11
C PHE A 379 40.59 -11.09 -14.17
N LEU A 380 39.84 -10.75 -15.23
CA LEU A 380 38.48 -11.26 -15.42
C LEU A 380 38.46 -12.77 -15.64
N SER A 381 39.38 -13.32 -16.44
CA SER A 381 39.42 -14.76 -16.70
C SER A 381 39.73 -15.57 -15.43
N ILE A 382 40.71 -15.11 -14.63
CA ILE A 382 41.06 -15.76 -13.35
C ILE A 382 39.89 -15.66 -12.37
N LEU A 383 39.22 -14.50 -12.33
CA LEU A 383 38.05 -14.31 -11.49
C LEU A 383 36.94 -15.29 -11.87
N GLN A 384 36.63 -15.40 -13.17
CA GLN A 384 35.63 -16.34 -13.70
C GLN A 384 35.94 -17.79 -13.33
N GLU A 385 37.16 -18.26 -13.63
CA GLU A 385 37.61 -19.62 -13.31
C GLU A 385 37.51 -19.92 -11.82
N THR A 386 37.91 -18.95 -10.98
CA THR A 386 37.89 -19.12 -9.53
C THR A 386 36.46 -19.10 -8.97
N VAL A 387 35.57 -18.25 -9.49
CA VAL A 387 34.16 -18.23 -9.09
C VAL A 387 33.48 -19.55 -9.45
N MET A 388 33.70 -20.06 -10.67
CA MET A 388 33.16 -21.37 -11.09
C MET A 388 33.63 -22.52 -10.20
N LEU A 389 34.85 -22.43 -9.66
CA LEU A 389 35.39 -23.43 -8.74
C LEU A 389 34.82 -23.32 -7.32
N LEU A 390 34.57 -22.09 -6.83
CA LEU A 390 34.10 -21.84 -5.46
C LEU A 390 32.57 -21.86 -5.31
N ALA A 391 31.83 -21.57 -6.37
CA ALA A 391 30.37 -21.56 -6.42
C ALA A 391 29.86 -22.37 -7.63
N PRO A 392 30.10 -23.70 -7.70
CA PRO A 392 29.78 -24.53 -8.85
C PRO A 392 28.27 -24.63 -9.15
N GLU A 393 27.42 -24.32 -8.16
CA GLU A 393 25.96 -24.32 -8.29
C GLU A 393 25.41 -23.00 -8.88
N CYS A 394 26.29 -22.03 -9.17
CA CYS A 394 25.93 -20.74 -9.76
C CYS A 394 26.40 -20.68 -11.22
N ASP A 395 25.45 -20.54 -12.14
CA ASP A 395 25.70 -20.26 -13.56
C ASP A 395 25.76 -18.74 -13.75
N VAL A 396 26.99 -18.21 -13.85
CA VAL A 396 27.27 -16.77 -13.77
C VAL A 396 27.70 -16.23 -15.13
N SER A 397 27.00 -15.21 -15.60
CA SER A 397 27.43 -14.39 -16.74
C SER A 397 28.03 -13.07 -16.27
N PHE A 398 29.15 -12.65 -16.84
CA PHE A 398 29.79 -11.38 -16.51
C PHE A 398 29.53 -10.38 -17.63
N ILE A 399 28.98 -9.22 -17.27
CA ILE A 399 28.57 -8.18 -18.22
C ILE A 399 29.36 -6.91 -17.90
N PRO A 400 30.20 -6.40 -18.81
CA PRO A 400 30.90 -5.15 -18.56
C PRO A 400 29.90 -3.97 -18.58
N SER A 401 30.07 -3.04 -17.64
CA SER A 401 29.38 -1.74 -17.70
C SER A 401 29.96 -0.91 -18.84
N VAL A 402 29.08 -0.31 -19.65
CA VAL A 402 29.46 0.39 -20.89
C VAL A 402 30.09 1.76 -20.61
N ASP A 403 29.70 2.42 -19.51
CA ASP A 403 30.06 3.82 -19.23
C ASP A 403 30.57 4.09 -17.80
N GLY A 404 30.88 3.03 -17.04
CA GLY A 404 31.36 3.15 -15.65
C GLY A 404 30.25 3.31 -14.61
N GLY A 405 28.97 3.15 -14.99
CA GLY A 405 27.82 3.14 -14.07
C GLY A 405 26.94 4.39 -14.13
N GLY A 406 27.34 5.42 -14.88
CA GLY A 406 26.61 6.69 -15.01
C GLY A 406 25.19 6.53 -15.55
N GLN A 407 24.99 5.72 -16.60
CA GLN A 407 23.68 5.37 -17.14
C GLN A 407 22.80 4.66 -16.10
N GLY A 408 23.38 3.81 -15.26
CA GLY A 408 22.64 3.16 -14.18
C GLY A 408 22.24 4.12 -13.07
N VAL A 409 23.07 5.12 -12.77
CA VAL A 409 22.71 6.19 -11.83
C VAL A 409 21.54 7.02 -12.39
N ALA A 410 21.58 7.37 -13.69
CA ALA A 410 20.46 8.04 -14.36
C ALA A 410 19.18 7.20 -14.33
N MET A 411 19.30 5.88 -14.45
CA MET A 411 18.18 4.94 -14.34
C MET A 411 17.53 4.98 -12.95
N VAL A 412 18.32 4.91 -11.88
CA VAL A 412 17.81 5.06 -10.50
C VAL A 412 17.17 6.43 -10.30
N THR A 413 17.82 7.48 -10.83
CA THR A 413 17.33 8.87 -10.79
C THR A 413 15.94 8.98 -11.44
N ALA A 414 15.76 8.37 -12.61
CA ALA A 414 14.50 8.35 -13.34
C ALA A 414 13.38 7.65 -12.55
N VAL A 415 13.68 6.50 -11.93
CA VAL A 415 12.71 5.78 -11.10
C VAL A 415 12.33 6.60 -9.87
N ALA A 416 13.31 7.17 -9.16
CA ALA A 416 13.09 7.98 -7.97
C ALA A 416 12.21 9.21 -8.29
N ALA A 417 12.55 9.92 -9.36
CA ALA A 417 11.78 11.07 -9.83
C ALA A 417 10.34 10.71 -10.22
N ARG A 418 10.16 9.59 -10.95
CA ARG A 418 8.84 9.09 -11.33
C ARG A 418 8.00 8.75 -10.10
N LEU A 419 8.57 8.04 -9.12
CA LEU A 419 7.86 7.70 -7.88
C LEU A 419 7.47 8.95 -7.07
N ALA A 420 8.34 9.95 -6.99
CA ALA A 420 8.02 11.23 -6.36
C ALA A 420 6.86 11.95 -7.08
N ALA A 421 6.87 11.98 -8.41
CA ALA A 421 5.78 12.55 -9.20
C ALA A 421 4.46 11.79 -9.02
N HIS A 422 4.52 10.44 -9.03
CA HIS A 422 3.35 9.58 -8.78
C HIS A 422 2.76 9.85 -7.40
N ARG A 423 3.61 10.00 -6.36
CA ARG A 423 3.17 10.35 -5.01
C ARG A 423 2.47 11.70 -4.98
N CYS A 424 3.01 12.71 -5.65
CA CYS A 424 2.37 14.04 -5.72
C CYS A 424 0.99 13.96 -6.37
N LEU A 425 0.85 13.23 -7.49
CA LEU A 425 -0.43 13.04 -8.18
C LEU A 425 -1.45 12.28 -7.33
N LEU A 426 -1.01 11.26 -6.58
CA LEU A 426 -1.86 10.55 -5.63
C LEU A 426 -2.37 11.51 -4.53
N GLU A 427 -1.46 12.28 -3.91
CA GLU A 427 -1.81 13.23 -2.86
C GLU A 427 -2.78 14.32 -3.36
N GLU A 428 -2.56 14.87 -4.55
CA GLU A 428 -3.47 15.84 -5.18
C GLU A 428 -4.84 15.24 -5.48
N THR A 429 -4.87 13.99 -5.96
CA THR A 429 -6.12 13.26 -6.24
C THR A 429 -6.91 12.97 -4.97
N LEU A 430 -6.22 12.64 -3.88
CA LEU A 430 -6.82 12.27 -2.59
C LEU A 430 -7.12 13.48 -1.70
N ALA A 431 -6.51 14.65 -1.93
CA ALA A 431 -6.70 15.85 -1.13
C ALA A 431 -8.19 16.25 -0.95
N PRO A 432 -9.06 16.21 -1.98
CA PRO A 432 -10.49 16.51 -1.83
C PRO A 432 -11.26 15.55 -0.92
N PHE A 433 -10.74 14.33 -0.68
CA PHE A 433 -11.37 13.38 0.23
C PHE A 433 -11.06 13.66 1.70
N ARG A 434 -9.97 14.39 1.98
CA ARG A 434 -9.52 14.68 3.35
C ARG A 434 -10.26 15.90 3.90
N LEU A 435 -11.27 15.63 4.72
CA LEU A 435 -12.10 16.68 5.31
C LEU A 435 -11.43 17.30 6.53
N THR A 436 -11.35 18.63 6.53
CA THR A 436 -10.93 19.42 7.70
C THR A 436 -12.05 19.51 8.74
N ARG A 437 -11.67 19.82 9.98
CA ARG A 437 -12.63 20.04 11.07
C ARG A 437 -13.63 21.15 10.72
N GLU A 438 -13.18 22.22 10.08
CA GLU A 438 -14.02 23.34 9.65
C GLU A 438 -15.06 22.91 8.62
N GLN A 439 -14.68 22.07 7.65
CA GLN A 439 -15.60 21.51 6.66
C GLN A 439 -16.64 20.59 7.34
N LEU A 440 -16.21 19.73 8.28
CA LEU A 440 -17.11 18.85 9.02
C LEU A 440 -18.10 19.62 9.91
N ALA A 441 -17.64 20.68 10.57
CA ALA A 441 -18.51 21.57 11.33
C ALA A 441 -19.53 22.30 10.43
N ALA A 442 -19.14 22.66 9.20
CA ALA A 442 -20.07 23.23 8.22
C ALA A 442 -21.13 22.22 7.78
N VAL A 443 -20.77 20.96 7.55
CA VAL A 443 -21.72 19.86 7.28
C VAL A 443 -22.72 19.71 8.43
N GLN A 444 -22.23 19.66 9.67
CA GLN A 444 -23.05 19.56 10.87
C GLN A 444 -24.04 20.73 10.96
N ALA A 445 -23.59 21.97 10.74
CA ALA A 445 -24.43 23.15 10.80
C ALA A 445 -25.51 23.17 9.69
N GLN A 446 -25.14 22.82 8.46
CA GLN A 446 -26.09 22.74 7.33
C GLN A 446 -27.12 21.64 7.53
N MET A 447 -26.70 20.48 8.05
CA MET A 447 -27.62 19.39 8.41
C MET A 447 -28.65 19.86 9.43
N ARG A 448 -28.22 20.56 10.49
CA ARG A 448 -29.12 21.12 11.52
C ARG A 448 -30.12 22.13 10.93
N GLU A 449 -29.68 22.98 10.00
CA GLU A 449 -30.57 23.91 9.31
C GLU A 449 -31.61 23.17 8.45
N ALA A 450 -31.17 22.16 7.70
CA ALA A 450 -32.06 21.32 6.90
C ALA A 450 -33.07 20.56 7.76
N MET A 451 -32.67 20.09 8.95
CA MET A 451 -33.57 19.44 9.92
C MET A 451 -34.64 20.42 10.40
N ALA A 452 -34.25 21.64 10.76
CA ALA A 452 -35.18 22.66 11.22
C ALA A 452 -36.21 23.01 10.14
N LYS A 453 -35.78 23.22 8.90
CA LYS A 453 -36.66 23.48 7.75
C LYS A 453 -37.63 22.33 7.48
N GLY A 454 -37.12 21.09 7.46
CA GLY A 454 -37.94 19.90 7.21
C GLY A 454 -39.04 19.71 8.26
N LEU A 455 -38.73 19.93 9.54
CA LEU A 455 -39.71 19.85 10.63
C LEU A 455 -40.80 20.92 10.56
N GLN A 456 -40.49 22.09 9.98
CA GLN A 456 -41.46 23.17 9.74
C GLN A 456 -42.27 22.97 8.45
N GLY A 457 -41.99 21.92 7.67
CA GLY A 457 -42.61 21.70 6.36
C GLY A 457 -42.14 22.67 5.27
N GLU A 458 -41.02 23.36 5.50
CA GLU A 458 -40.38 24.22 4.50
C GLU A 458 -39.63 23.38 3.46
N ALA A 459 -39.27 24.00 2.33
CA ALA A 459 -38.43 23.34 1.33
C ALA A 459 -37.05 23.01 1.92
N SER A 460 -36.78 21.71 2.07
CA SER A 460 -35.54 21.16 2.62
C SER A 460 -35.13 19.91 1.84
N SER A 461 -33.83 19.62 1.81
CA SER A 461 -33.32 18.33 1.34
C SER A 461 -33.66 17.18 2.31
N LEU A 462 -33.93 17.48 3.59
CA LEU A 462 -34.40 16.50 4.58
C LEU A 462 -35.91 16.49 4.70
N ARG A 463 -36.53 15.30 4.65
CA ARG A 463 -37.99 15.16 4.71
C ARG A 463 -38.54 15.22 6.14
N MET A 464 -37.79 14.75 7.14
CA MET A 464 -38.17 14.78 8.56
C MET A 464 -39.58 14.21 8.84
N LEU A 465 -39.80 12.96 8.42
CA LEU A 465 -41.10 12.28 8.40
C LEU A 465 -41.51 11.83 9.82
N PRO A 466 -42.70 12.25 10.31
CA PRO A 466 -43.24 11.77 11.58
C PRO A 466 -43.62 10.29 11.52
N THR A 467 -43.26 9.53 12.55
CA THR A 467 -43.49 8.06 12.59
C THR A 467 -44.70 7.64 13.42
N TYR A 468 -45.33 8.59 14.13
CA TYR A 468 -46.39 8.38 15.12
C TYR A 468 -45.99 7.55 16.35
N ILE A 469 -44.71 7.22 16.50
CA ILE A 469 -44.14 6.58 17.68
C ILE A 469 -43.71 7.67 18.67
N ARG A 470 -44.32 7.68 19.85
CA ARG A 470 -44.16 8.78 20.84
C ARG A 470 -43.24 8.48 22.00
N ASP A 471 -43.02 7.20 22.29
CA ASP A 471 -42.24 6.75 23.45
C ASP A 471 -41.34 5.58 23.01
N THR A 472 -40.14 5.52 23.60
CA THR A 472 -39.26 4.35 23.54
C THR A 472 -39.76 3.24 24.48
N PRO A 473 -39.27 2.00 24.37
CA PRO A 473 -39.64 0.95 25.31
C PRO A 473 -39.29 1.34 26.76
N ASP A 474 -40.18 1.02 27.70
CA ASP A 474 -40.02 1.33 29.14
C ASP A 474 -39.88 0.07 30.01
N GLY A 475 -39.85 -1.11 29.39
CA GLY A 475 -39.73 -2.40 30.06
C GLY A 475 -41.05 -2.95 30.58
N SER A 476 -42.19 -2.27 30.36
CA SER A 476 -43.53 -2.77 30.68
C SER A 476 -44.15 -3.63 29.57
N GLU A 477 -43.53 -3.71 28.40
CA GLU A 477 -44.03 -4.42 27.21
C GLU A 477 -44.14 -5.92 27.47
N ARG A 478 -45.30 -6.53 27.25
CA ARG A 478 -45.49 -7.99 27.40
C ARG A 478 -46.40 -8.51 26.30
N GLY A 479 -46.11 -9.71 25.80
CA GLY A 479 -46.95 -10.41 24.83
C GLY A 479 -46.17 -11.09 23.72
N ASP A 480 -46.92 -11.76 22.84
CA ASP A 480 -46.42 -12.43 21.65
C ASP A 480 -46.82 -11.59 20.42
N PHE A 481 -45.84 -11.24 19.60
CA PHE A 481 -46.00 -10.33 18.46
C PHE A 481 -45.41 -10.95 17.20
N LEU A 482 -46.04 -10.68 16.06
CA LEU A 482 -45.41 -10.91 14.76
C LEU A 482 -44.69 -9.65 14.32
N ALA A 483 -43.53 -9.80 13.70
CA ALA A 483 -42.86 -8.73 13.01
C ALA A 483 -42.50 -9.16 11.59
N LEU A 484 -42.68 -8.24 10.64
CA LEU A 484 -42.21 -8.38 9.27
C LEU A 484 -41.03 -7.44 9.08
N ASP A 485 -40.04 -7.86 8.31
CA ASP A 485 -38.91 -7.02 7.96
C ASP A 485 -38.63 -7.09 6.47
N LEU A 486 -38.97 -5.99 5.79
CA LEU A 486 -38.83 -5.82 4.36
C LEU A 486 -37.99 -4.57 4.06
N GLY A 487 -36.73 -4.79 3.70
CA GLY A 487 -35.83 -3.73 3.25
C GLY A 487 -34.89 -4.10 2.10
N GLY A 488 -34.88 -5.36 1.67
CA GLY A 488 -34.09 -5.90 0.56
C GLY A 488 -34.69 -7.22 0.06
N THR A 489 -33.92 -8.05 -0.66
CA THR A 489 -34.35 -9.37 -1.16
C THR A 489 -34.57 -10.43 -0.08
N ASN A 490 -33.96 -10.25 1.10
CA ASN A 490 -34.15 -11.12 2.26
C ASN A 490 -35.28 -10.57 3.12
N PHE A 491 -36.49 -11.08 2.89
CA PHE A 491 -37.67 -10.78 3.70
C PHE A 491 -37.68 -11.66 4.94
N ARG A 492 -37.89 -11.08 6.13
CA ARG A 492 -37.93 -11.85 7.38
C ARG A 492 -39.32 -11.81 8.00
N VAL A 493 -39.78 -12.96 8.46
CA VAL A 493 -40.95 -13.07 9.34
C VAL A 493 -40.46 -13.51 10.71
N LEU A 494 -40.85 -12.79 11.75
CA LEU A 494 -40.41 -13.00 13.12
C LEU A 494 -41.60 -13.20 14.06
N LEU A 495 -41.48 -14.14 14.99
CA LEU A 495 -42.27 -14.24 16.20
C LEU A 495 -41.40 -13.72 17.36
N VAL A 496 -41.87 -12.66 18.01
CA VAL A 496 -41.18 -12.01 19.12
C VAL A 496 -42.03 -12.17 20.37
N ARG A 497 -41.49 -12.87 21.37
CA ARG A 497 -42.12 -13.05 22.68
C ARG A 497 -41.43 -12.18 23.70
N VAL A 498 -42.17 -11.21 24.26
CA VAL A 498 -41.67 -10.28 25.27
C VAL A 498 -42.21 -10.69 26.63
N ALA A 499 -41.31 -11.09 27.53
CA ALA A 499 -41.64 -11.54 28.89
C ALA A 499 -40.77 -10.82 29.94
N THR A 500 -41.07 -11.03 31.23
CA THR A 500 -40.27 -10.46 32.35
C THR A 500 -38.80 -10.92 32.37
N GLY A 501 -38.46 -11.99 31.66
CA GLY A 501 -37.10 -12.52 31.55
C GLY A 501 -36.32 -12.07 30.31
N GLY A 502 -36.87 -11.17 29.49
CA GLY A 502 -36.26 -10.70 28.24
C GLY A 502 -37.10 -11.01 27.00
N VAL A 503 -36.49 -10.84 25.83
CA VAL A 503 -37.11 -11.04 24.51
C VAL A 503 -36.62 -12.35 23.92
N GLN A 504 -37.54 -13.21 23.47
CA GLN A 504 -37.23 -14.41 22.68
C GLN A 504 -37.71 -14.20 21.24
N ILE A 505 -36.83 -14.47 20.28
CA ILE A 505 -37.10 -14.27 18.86
C ILE A 505 -36.96 -15.58 18.12
N THR A 506 -37.98 -15.91 17.33
CA THR A 506 -37.91 -16.96 16.31
C THR A 506 -38.12 -16.29 14.97
N SER A 507 -37.21 -16.47 14.02
CA SER A 507 -37.30 -15.83 12.70
C SER A 507 -37.11 -16.82 11.56
N GLN A 508 -37.68 -16.50 10.40
CA GLN A 508 -37.41 -17.20 9.15
C GLN A 508 -37.17 -16.20 8.03
N ILE A 509 -36.16 -16.48 7.21
CA ILE A 509 -35.80 -15.68 6.04
C ILE A 509 -36.46 -16.28 4.80
N TYR A 510 -37.03 -15.42 3.97
CA TYR A 510 -37.68 -15.72 2.71
C TYR A 510 -37.05 -14.87 1.62
N SER A 511 -36.70 -15.50 0.50
CA SER A 511 -36.23 -14.77 -0.67
C SER A 511 -37.41 -14.16 -1.43
N ILE A 512 -37.27 -12.90 -1.86
CA ILE A 512 -38.19 -12.26 -2.81
C ILE A 512 -37.57 -12.35 -4.21
N PRO A 513 -38.18 -13.08 -5.15
CA PRO A 513 -37.69 -13.14 -6.53
C PRO A 513 -37.71 -11.75 -7.19
N GLU A 514 -36.74 -11.47 -8.07
CA GLU A 514 -36.66 -10.19 -8.78
C GLU A 514 -37.93 -9.88 -9.59
N CYS A 515 -38.50 -10.91 -10.24
CA CYS A 515 -39.75 -10.77 -10.98
C CYS A 515 -40.95 -10.41 -10.09
N VAL A 516 -40.87 -10.64 -8.77
CA VAL A 516 -41.88 -10.24 -7.78
C VAL A 516 -41.57 -8.82 -7.28
N ALA A 517 -40.31 -8.52 -6.94
CA ALA A 517 -39.89 -7.19 -6.47
C ALA A 517 -40.09 -6.07 -7.52
N GLN A 518 -40.02 -6.42 -8.81
CA GLN A 518 -40.27 -5.54 -9.95
C GLN A 518 -41.62 -5.82 -10.66
N GLY A 519 -42.44 -6.71 -10.09
CA GLY A 519 -43.73 -7.12 -10.66
C GLY A 519 -44.85 -6.13 -10.33
N SER A 520 -46.06 -6.62 -10.10
CA SER A 520 -47.15 -5.79 -9.57
C SER A 520 -47.15 -5.79 -8.04
N GLY A 521 -47.70 -4.73 -7.44
CA GLY A 521 -47.91 -4.65 -6.00
C GLY A 521 -48.71 -5.84 -5.48
N GLN A 522 -49.73 -6.28 -6.23
CA GLN A 522 -50.48 -7.48 -5.88
C GLN A 522 -49.56 -8.71 -5.77
N GLN A 523 -48.67 -8.95 -6.73
CA GLN A 523 -47.74 -10.08 -6.69
C GLN A 523 -46.80 -10.01 -5.48
N LEU A 524 -46.26 -8.82 -5.18
CA LEU A 524 -45.38 -8.61 -4.04
C LEU A 524 -46.07 -8.91 -2.70
N PHE A 525 -47.22 -8.30 -2.46
CA PHE A 525 -47.94 -8.48 -1.21
C PHE A 525 -48.58 -9.88 -1.08
N ASP A 526 -48.99 -10.51 -2.19
CA ASP A 526 -49.44 -11.90 -2.16
C ASP A 526 -48.29 -12.85 -1.77
N HIS A 527 -47.07 -12.62 -2.26
CA HIS A 527 -45.86 -13.38 -1.87
C HIS A 527 -45.51 -13.18 -0.39
N ILE A 528 -45.59 -11.94 0.11
CA ILE A 528 -45.39 -11.63 1.53
C ILE A 528 -46.37 -12.42 2.40
N VAL A 529 -47.65 -12.45 2.03
CA VAL A 529 -48.67 -13.21 2.78
C VAL A 529 -48.41 -14.72 2.72
N ASP A 530 -48.02 -15.26 1.56
CA ASP A 530 -47.65 -16.68 1.44
C ASP A 530 -46.49 -17.05 2.38
N CYS A 531 -45.50 -16.16 2.53
CA CYS A 531 -44.40 -16.34 3.49
C CYS A 531 -44.88 -16.33 4.94
N ILE A 532 -45.84 -15.45 5.29
CA ILE A 532 -46.41 -15.39 6.64
C ILE A 532 -47.21 -16.67 6.96
N VAL A 533 -48.00 -17.17 6.00
CA VAL A 533 -48.76 -18.43 6.13
C VAL A 533 -47.79 -19.59 6.43
N ASP A 534 -46.76 -19.74 5.60
CA ASP A 534 -45.76 -20.79 5.76
C ASP A 534 -45.04 -20.71 7.13
N PHE A 535 -44.68 -19.49 7.56
CA PHE A 535 -44.08 -19.29 8.88
C PHE A 535 -45.02 -19.72 10.01
N GLN A 536 -46.29 -19.28 9.97
CA GLN A 536 -47.25 -19.63 11.00
C GLN A 536 -47.55 -21.12 11.07
N GLU A 537 -47.63 -21.81 9.93
CA GLU A 537 -47.78 -23.27 9.88
C GLU A 537 -46.60 -23.97 10.55
N LYS A 538 -45.36 -23.57 10.21
CA LYS A 538 -44.14 -24.12 10.81
C LYS A 538 -44.03 -23.88 12.31
N GLN A 539 -44.50 -22.72 12.79
CA GLN A 539 -44.47 -22.37 14.21
C GLN A 539 -45.70 -22.84 15.00
N GLY A 540 -46.66 -23.52 14.36
CA GLY A 540 -47.88 -24.00 15.03
C GLY A 540 -48.81 -22.88 15.48
N LEU A 541 -48.80 -21.74 14.78
CA LEU A 541 -49.59 -20.54 15.05
C LEU A 541 -50.85 -20.43 14.18
N SER A 542 -51.15 -21.45 13.37
CA SER A 542 -52.31 -21.46 12.47
C SER A 542 -53.62 -21.15 13.23
N GLY A 543 -54.34 -20.13 12.80
CA GLY A 543 -55.58 -19.67 13.41
C GLY A 543 -55.43 -18.73 14.61
N GLN A 544 -54.22 -18.32 14.97
CA GLN A 544 -53.99 -17.26 15.98
C GLN A 544 -53.90 -15.88 15.32
N SER A 545 -54.67 -14.93 15.82
CA SER A 545 -54.57 -13.52 15.44
C SER A 545 -53.61 -12.79 16.38
N LEU A 546 -52.37 -12.61 15.93
CA LEU A 546 -51.32 -11.91 16.68
C LEU A 546 -51.20 -10.46 16.18
N PRO A 547 -50.88 -9.49 17.07
CA PRO A 547 -50.53 -8.14 16.66
C PRO A 547 -49.24 -8.16 15.85
N LEU A 548 -49.24 -7.42 14.75
CA LEU A 548 -48.16 -7.41 13.76
C LEU A 548 -47.56 -6.00 13.60
N GLY A 549 -46.24 -5.94 13.73
CA GLY A 549 -45.42 -4.79 13.35
C GLY A 549 -44.79 -5.01 11.97
N PHE A 550 -44.94 -4.07 11.07
CA PHE A 550 -44.39 -4.16 9.72
C PHE A 550 -43.21 -3.21 9.57
N THR A 551 -41.99 -3.72 9.65
CA THR A 551 -40.80 -2.96 9.24
C THR A 551 -40.77 -2.87 7.72
N PHE A 552 -40.91 -1.66 7.19
CA PHE A 552 -40.94 -1.37 5.78
C PHE A 552 -39.94 -0.26 5.49
N SER A 553 -38.77 -0.67 5.00
CA SER A 553 -37.57 0.17 4.93
C SER A 553 -37.52 1.05 3.67
N PHE A 554 -38.64 1.72 3.37
CA PHE A 554 -38.78 2.64 2.25
C PHE A 554 -39.37 3.96 2.74
N PRO A 555 -39.17 5.07 2.00
CA PRO A 555 -39.71 6.36 2.38
C PRO A 555 -41.24 6.34 2.39
N CYS A 556 -41.85 6.42 3.57
CA CYS A 556 -43.29 6.44 3.76
C CYS A 556 -43.74 7.72 4.45
N MET A 557 -44.75 8.39 3.88
CA MET A 557 -45.49 9.41 4.60
C MET A 557 -46.54 8.71 5.46
N GLN A 558 -46.29 8.65 6.77
CA GLN A 558 -47.25 8.07 7.70
C GLN A 558 -48.36 9.08 8.01
N LEU A 559 -49.59 8.57 8.11
CA LEU A 559 -50.76 9.32 8.58
C LEU A 559 -51.22 8.86 9.97
N GLY A 560 -50.65 7.74 10.44
CA GLY A 560 -50.87 7.13 11.74
C GLY A 560 -49.88 5.98 11.95
N LEU A 561 -49.99 5.28 13.08
CA LEU A 561 -49.14 4.12 13.37
C LEU A 561 -49.36 2.99 12.35
N ASP A 562 -50.59 2.77 11.88
CA ASP A 562 -50.97 1.67 10.98
C ASP A 562 -51.29 2.12 9.55
N GLN A 563 -50.81 3.31 9.13
CA GLN A 563 -51.06 3.87 7.79
C GLN A 563 -49.79 4.53 7.25
N GLY A 564 -49.30 4.06 6.11
CA GLY A 564 -48.06 4.54 5.50
C GLY A 564 -48.17 4.61 3.98
N ILE A 565 -48.18 5.82 3.44
CA ILE A 565 -48.19 6.03 1.99
C ILE A 565 -46.76 5.92 1.46
N LEU A 566 -46.48 4.92 0.62
CA LEU A 566 -45.18 4.80 -0.04
C LEU A 566 -44.96 6.01 -0.97
N LEU A 567 -43.88 6.76 -0.75
CA LEU A 567 -43.58 7.94 -1.55
C LEU A 567 -42.89 7.59 -2.86
N ASN A 568 -41.86 6.76 -2.77
CA ASN A 568 -41.10 6.30 -3.91
C ASN A 568 -40.36 5.01 -3.53
N TRP A 569 -40.24 4.09 -4.47
CA TRP A 569 -39.38 2.93 -4.28
C TRP A 569 -37.90 3.34 -4.24
N THR A 570 -37.13 2.52 -3.55
CA THR A 570 -35.67 2.59 -3.45
C THR A 570 -35.10 1.17 -3.50
N LYS A 571 -33.78 1.00 -3.40
CA LYS A 571 -33.14 -0.32 -3.15
C LYS A 571 -33.49 -1.41 -4.20
N GLY A 572 -33.84 -1.02 -5.43
CA GLY A 572 -34.13 -1.93 -6.54
C GLY A 572 -35.54 -2.52 -6.59
N PHE A 573 -36.43 -2.15 -5.67
CA PHE A 573 -37.86 -2.43 -5.80
C PHE A 573 -38.48 -1.51 -6.84
N ASN A 574 -39.47 -2.02 -7.59
CA ASN A 574 -40.24 -1.22 -8.53
C ASN A 574 -41.63 -1.82 -8.79
N ALA A 575 -42.23 -2.40 -7.74
CA ALA A 575 -43.53 -3.05 -7.88
C ALA A 575 -44.59 -2.00 -8.26
N SER A 576 -45.29 -2.22 -9.37
CA SER A 576 -46.30 -1.28 -9.88
C SER A 576 -47.46 -1.14 -8.90
N ASP A 577 -48.18 -0.01 -8.97
CA ASP A 577 -49.39 0.22 -8.18
C ASP A 577 -49.17 0.26 -6.65
N CYS A 578 -47.92 0.46 -6.20
CA CYS A 578 -47.59 0.65 -4.78
C CYS A 578 -47.32 2.12 -4.41
N GLU A 579 -46.60 2.87 -5.26
CA GLU A 579 -46.27 4.28 -4.99
C GLU A 579 -47.56 5.12 -4.91
N GLY A 580 -47.65 5.97 -3.89
CA GLY A 580 -48.85 6.73 -3.57
C GLY A 580 -49.96 5.94 -2.88
N GLN A 581 -49.80 4.63 -2.65
CA GLN A 581 -50.76 3.80 -1.93
C GLN A 581 -50.35 3.57 -0.47
N ASP A 582 -51.33 3.29 0.38
CA ASP A 582 -51.10 2.85 1.75
C ASP A 582 -50.67 1.37 1.75
N VAL A 583 -49.42 1.12 2.12
CA VAL A 583 -48.84 -0.24 2.09
C VAL A 583 -49.48 -1.17 3.12
N VAL A 584 -50.02 -0.63 4.21
CA VAL A 584 -50.77 -1.44 5.18
C VAL A 584 -52.12 -1.86 4.60
N CYS A 585 -52.76 -0.99 3.81
CA CYS A 585 -53.96 -1.34 3.05
C CYS A 585 -53.67 -2.45 2.03
N LEU A 586 -52.57 -2.33 1.26
CA LEU A 586 -52.17 -3.37 0.30
C LEU A 586 -51.91 -4.73 0.96
N LEU A 587 -51.26 -4.74 2.14
CA LEU A 587 -51.05 -5.95 2.92
C LEU A 587 -52.38 -6.54 3.42
N ARG A 588 -53.28 -5.70 3.95
CA ARG A 588 -54.62 -6.12 4.41
C ARG A 588 -55.45 -6.73 3.28
N GLU A 589 -55.39 -6.15 2.08
CA GLU A 589 -56.06 -6.69 0.89
C GLU A 589 -55.48 -8.06 0.48
N ALA A 590 -54.15 -8.23 0.53
CA ALA A 590 -53.50 -9.50 0.26
C ALA A 590 -53.90 -10.60 1.26
N ILE A 591 -53.98 -10.25 2.54
CA ILE A 591 -54.48 -11.16 3.58
C ILE A 591 -55.94 -11.57 3.28
N GLY A 592 -56.79 -10.60 2.92
CA GLY A 592 -58.19 -10.83 2.55
C GLY A 592 -58.38 -11.75 1.34
N ARG A 593 -57.45 -11.71 0.37
CA ARG A 593 -57.47 -12.59 -0.81
C ARG A 593 -57.17 -14.05 -0.45
N ARG A 594 -56.29 -14.31 0.52
CA ARG A 594 -55.83 -15.67 0.86
C ARG A 594 -56.78 -16.42 1.80
N GLN A 595 -57.59 -15.72 2.60
CA GLN A 595 -58.56 -16.30 3.57
C GLN A 595 -57.98 -17.36 4.54
N ALA A 596 -56.66 -17.49 4.63
CA ALA A 596 -55.96 -18.50 5.43
C ALA A 596 -55.46 -17.95 6.77
N VAL A 597 -55.39 -16.63 6.94
CA VAL A 597 -54.80 -15.97 8.11
C VAL A 597 -55.63 -14.76 8.55
N GLU A 598 -55.76 -14.56 9.85
CA GLU A 598 -56.24 -13.33 10.47
C GLU A 598 -55.04 -12.62 11.12
N LEU A 599 -54.65 -11.44 10.62
CA LEU A 599 -53.54 -10.64 11.17
C LEU A 599 -54.03 -9.26 11.56
N ASN A 600 -53.59 -8.78 12.71
CA ASN A 600 -53.84 -7.43 13.17
C ASN A 600 -52.60 -6.56 12.93
N VAL A 601 -52.51 -5.88 11.79
CA VAL A 601 -51.41 -4.94 11.51
C VAL A 601 -51.61 -3.68 12.35
N VAL A 602 -50.74 -3.50 13.35
CA VAL A 602 -50.83 -2.44 14.37
C VAL A 602 -49.91 -1.27 14.05
N ALA A 603 -48.74 -1.55 13.47
CA ALA A 603 -47.74 -0.54 13.20
C ALA A 603 -47.00 -0.80 11.90
N ILE A 604 -46.69 0.26 11.17
CA ILE A 604 -45.64 0.30 10.15
C ILE A 604 -44.46 1.11 10.67
N VAL A 605 -43.24 0.59 10.46
CA VAL A 605 -42.01 1.09 11.09
C VAL A 605 -40.90 1.16 10.04
N ASN A 606 -40.08 2.21 10.06
CA ASN A 606 -38.87 2.25 9.26
C ASN A 606 -37.74 1.47 9.95
N ASP A 607 -36.80 0.87 9.20
CA ASP A 607 -35.66 0.12 9.75
C ASP A 607 -34.87 0.90 10.80
N THR A 608 -34.55 2.17 10.55
CA THR A 608 -33.82 3.02 11.51
C THR A 608 -34.55 3.12 12.85
N VAL A 609 -35.88 3.22 12.80
CA VAL A 609 -36.75 3.31 13.97
C VAL A 609 -36.82 1.97 14.69
N GLY A 610 -36.95 0.87 13.95
CA GLY A 610 -36.85 -0.47 14.51
C GLY A 610 -35.52 -0.67 15.24
N THR A 611 -34.40 -0.27 14.64
CA THR A 611 -33.08 -0.36 15.27
C THR A 611 -33.00 0.48 16.55
N MET A 612 -33.49 1.72 16.52
CA MET A 612 -33.54 2.58 17.73
C MET A 612 -34.36 1.92 18.85
N MET A 613 -35.53 1.36 18.52
CA MET A 613 -36.43 0.75 19.51
C MET A 613 -35.88 -0.58 20.04
N SER A 614 -35.20 -1.36 19.20
CA SER A 614 -34.50 -2.58 19.60
C SER A 614 -33.42 -2.29 20.65
N CYS A 615 -32.56 -1.30 20.38
CA CYS A 615 -31.52 -0.87 21.32
C CYS A 615 -32.11 -0.13 22.54
N GLY A 616 -33.20 0.62 22.37
CA GLY A 616 -33.91 1.32 23.45
C GLY A 616 -34.52 0.41 24.50
N TYR A 617 -34.80 -0.85 24.15
CA TYR A 617 -35.21 -1.85 25.14
C TYR A 617 -34.09 -2.23 26.11
N GLU A 618 -32.83 -2.18 25.66
CA GLU A 618 -31.65 -2.54 26.46
C GLU A 618 -31.05 -1.32 27.17
N ASP A 619 -31.06 -0.15 26.50
CA ASP A 619 -30.60 1.12 27.05
C ASP A 619 -31.67 2.20 26.93
N PRO A 620 -32.26 2.65 28.05
CA PRO A 620 -33.25 3.73 28.08
C PRO A 620 -32.75 5.08 27.54
N HIS A 621 -31.44 5.27 27.37
CA HIS A 621 -30.87 6.49 26.78
C HIS A 621 -30.82 6.43 25.24
N CYS A 622 -31.23 5.32 24.62
CA CYS A 622 -31.19 5.18 23.17
C CYS A 622 -32.34 5.94 22.51
N GLU A 623 -32.02 7.11 21.95
CA GLU A 623 -32.98 8.03 21.35
C GLU A 623 -32.63 8.39 19.90
N VAL A 624 -31.66 7.69 19.32
CA VAL A 624 -31.22 7.83 17.95
C VAL A 624 -31.06 6.45 17.33
N GLY A 625 -31.58 6.26 16.12
CA GLY A 625 -31.34 5.08 15.29
C GLY A 625 -30.50 5.44 14.07
N LEU A 626 -29.56 4.58 13.72
CA LEU A 626 -28.64 4.77 12.60
C LEU A 626 -28.53 3.48 11.78
N ILE A 627 -28.66 3.59 10.46
CA ILE A 627 -28.40 2.51 9.51
C ILE A 627 -27.24 2.91 8.59
N VAL A 628 -26.23 2.04 8.48
CA VAL A 628 -25.11 2.19 7.53
C VAL A 628 -24.74 0.82 6.94
N GLU A 629 -25.27 0.51 5.75
CA GLU A 629 -25.14 -0.82 5.16
C GLU A 629 -24.09 -0.94 4.04
N LEU A 630 -23.62 -2.18 3.81
CA LEU A 630 -22.89 -2.60 2.61
C LEU A 630 -23.85 -2.99 1.49
N GLU A 631 -23.34 -3.03 0.27
CA GLU A 631 -23.96 -3.78 -0.80
C GLU A 631 -24.14 -5.26 -0.39
N VAL A 632 -25.38 -5.75 -0.43
CA VAL A 632 -25.66 -7.19 -0.30
C VAL A 632 -25.26 -7.84 -1.61
N CYS A 633 -24.03 -8.34 -1.70
CA CYS A 633 -23.77 -9.47 -2.59
C CYS A 633 -24.74 -10.57 -2.14
N GLY A 634 -25.48 -11.19 -3.07
CA GLY A 634 -26.30 -12.35 -2.77
C GLY A 634 -25.42 -13.46 -2.17
N SER A 635 -25.20 -13.39 -0.86
CA SER A 635 -24.59 -14.44 -0.09
C SER A 635 -25.66 -15.48 0.11
N LEU A 636 -25.31 -16.70 -0.26
CA LEU A 636 -25.88 -17.94 0.24
C LEU A 636 -25.77 -17.97 1.78
N GLU A 637 -26.48 -17.09 2.49
CA GLU A 637 -26.64 -17.13 3.95
C GLU A 637 -27.62 -18.24 4.38
N GLY A 638 -28.00 -19.14 3.47
CA GLY A 638 -28.77 -20.35 3.76
C GLY A 638 -27.94 -21.60 4.07
N ASP A 639 -26.62 -21.60 3.88
CA ASP A 639 -25.81 -22.85 3.94
C ASP A 639 -25.00 -23.04 5.23
N TRP A 640 -25.33 -22.34 6.32
CA TRP A 640 -24.76 -22.67 7.64
C TRP A 640 -25.48 -23.83 8.33
N GLU A 641 -26.78 -24.03 8.10
CA GLU A 641 -27.52 -25.18 8.65
C GLU A 641 -27.24 -26.52 7.94
N LEU A 642 -26.72 -26.49 6.70
CA LEU A 642 -26.31 -27.69 5.97
C LEU A 642 -24.93 -28.23 6.39
N LEU A 643 -24.13 -27.44 7.12
CA LEU A 643 -22.85 -27.87 7.67
C LEU A 643 -22.97 -28.57 9.04
N GLU A 644 -24.05 -28.32 9.81
CA GLU A 644 -24.30 -29.03 11.07
C GLU A 644 -24.64 -30.51 10.89
N HIS A 645 -25.07 -30.91 9.69
CA HIS A 645 -25.38 -32.31 9.37
C HIS A 645 -24.30 -33.05 8.57
N SER A 646 -23.16 -32.41 8.29
CA SER A 646 -22.04 -33.07 7.62
C SER A 646 -21.12 -33.79 8.63
N VAL A 647 -20.77 -35.04 8.33
CA VAL A 647 -19.97 -35.96 9.16
C VAL A 647 -18.58 -35.39 9.57
N TRP A 648 -18.14 -34.30 8.94
CA TRP A 648 -16.85 -33.67 9.12
C TRP A 648 -16.68 -32.85 10.41
N HIS A 649 -17.76 -32.31 10.99
CA HIS A 649 -17.65 -31.48 12.21
C HIS A 649 -17.38 -32.31 13.48
N ARG A 650 -17.79 -33.59 13.49
CA ARG A 650 -17.61 -34.49 14.65
C ARG A 650 -16.20 -35.10 14.70
N GLU A 651 -15.53 -35.26 13.56
CA GLU A 651 -14.15 -35.76 13.49
C GLU A 651 -13.09 -34.68 13.80
N MET A 652 -13.36 -33.41 13.49
CA MET A 652 -12.43 -32.31 13.79
C MET A 652 -12.35 -31.94 15.27
N LEU A 653 -13.44 -32.13 16.04
CA LEU A 653 -13.47 -31.81 17.47
C LEU A 653 -12.81 -32.89 18.35
N GLU A 654 -12.70 -34.14 17.89
CA GLU A 654 -12.11 -35.25 18.67
C GLU A 654 -10.58 -35.39 18.53
N ARG A 655 -9.94 -34.71 17.57
CA ARG A 655 -8.49 -34.82 17.32
C ARG A 655 -7.81 -33.46 17.25
N GLY A 656 -7.64 -32.83 18.40
CA GLY A 656 -6.91 -31.56 18.51
C GLY A 656 -5.46 -31.64 18.04
N ARG A 657 -5.14 -30.98 16.90
CA ARG A 657 -3.98 -30.09 16.64
C ARG A 657 -3.85 -29.78 15.13
N PRO A 658 -3.36 -28.58 14.76
CA PRO A 658 -3.28 -28.13 13.37
C PRO A 658 -1.92 -28.51 12.75
N ARG A 659 -1.93 -29.37 11.72
CA ARG A 659 -0.87 -29.54 10.70
C ARG A 659 -1.19 -30.77 9.86
N LEU A 660 -1.66 -30.57 8.63
CA LEU A 660 -1.26 -31.27 7.40
C LEU A 660 -2.28 -30.92 6.30
N LEU A 661 -1.92 -29.96 5.44
CA LEU A 661 -2.56 -29.79 4.14
C LEU A 661 -1.43 -29.79 3.10
N CYS A 662 -0.75 -30.94 2.95
CA CYS A 662 0.27 -31.10 1.91
C CYS A 662 0.58 -32.55 1.47
N GLU A 663 -0.25 -33.56 1.77
CA GLU A 663 0.05 -34.97 1.40
C GLU A 663 -1.12 -35.77 0.80
N LEU A 664 -2.06 -35.13 0.08
CA LEU A 664 -3.10 -35.87 -0.66
C LEU A 664 -3.26 -35.42 -2.13
N THR A 665 -2.14 -35.25 -2.85
CA THR A 665 -2.14 -35.06 -4.31
C THR A 665 -1.26 -36.05 -5.07
N THR A 666 -1.17 -37.30 -4.60
CA THR A 666 -0.62 -38.39 -5.42
C THR A 666 -1.67 -39.48 -5.63
N GLY A 667 -2.40 -39.39 -6.74
CA GLY A 667 -3.08 -40.55 -7.33
C GLY A 667 -4.59 -40.44 -7.53
N TRP A 668 -5.09 -39.45 -8.28
CA TRP A 668 -6.44 -39.53 -8.87
C TRP A 668 -6.38 -39.17 -10.36
N SER A 669 -6.38 -40.22 -11.20
CA SER A 669 -6.62 -40.13 -12.63
C SER A 669 -8.11 -40.31 -12.89
N ASN A 670 -8.90 -39.24 -12.87
CA ASN A 670 -10.27 -39.31 -13.40
C ASN A 670 -10.79 -37.94 -13.87
N SER A 671 -10.91 -37.78 -15.19
CA SER A 671 -11.24 -36.54 -15.90
C SER A 671 -12.70 -36.09 -15.81
N ARG A 672 -13.56 -36.75 -15.01
CA ARG A 672 -14.97 -36.36 -14.85
C ARG A 672 -15.28 -35.50 -13.63
N VAL A 673 -14.46 -35.53 -12.58
CA VAL A 673 -14.70 -34.71 -11.36
C VAL A 673 -14.18 -33.28 -11.53
N GLN A 674 -13.09 -33.09 -12.29
CA GLN A 674 -12.65 -31.75 -12.70
C GLN A 674 -13.62 -31.08 -13.68
N GLN A 675 -14.32 -31.86 -14.50
CA GLN A 675 -15.23 -31.29 -15.51
C GLN A 675 -16.58 -30.87 -14.91
N THR A 676 -17.12 -31.57 -13.90
CA THR A 676 -18.35 -31.14 -13.22
C THR A 676 -18.15 -29.93 -12.29
N CYS A 677 -16.95 -29.74 -11.72
CA CYS A 677 -16.61 -28.53 -10.98
C CYS A 677 -16.28 -27.32 -11.89
N LEU A 678 -15.84 -27.55 -13.14
CA LEU A 678 -15.67 -26.49 -14.14
C LEU A 678 -16.99 -26.14 -14.86
N GLU A 679 -17.90 -27.09 -15.10
CA GLU A 679 -19.18 -26.83 -15.77
C GLU A 679 -20.18 -26.06 -14.88
N LEU A 680 -20.02 -26.08 -13.54
CA LEU A 680 -20.83 -25.24 -12.64
C LEU A 680 -20.27 -23.82 -12.43
N ALA A 681 -18.97 -23.60 -12.65
CA ALA A 681 -18.35 -22.27 -12.61
C ALA A 681 -18.45 -21.51 -13.96
N VAL A 682 -18.68 -22.23 -15.06
CA VAL A 682 -18.78 -21.66 -16.42
C VAL A 682 -20.21 -21.25 -16.80
N CYS A 683 -21.21 -21.55 -15.98
CA CYS A 683 -22.56 -20.95 -16.12
C CYS A 683 -22.69 -19.55 -15.45
N TRP A 684 -21.61 -18.97 -14.92
CA TRP A 684 -21.56 -17.57 -14.45
C TRP A 684 -21.20 -16.57 -15.56
N GLY A 685 -21.75 -16.82 -16.74
CA GLY A 685 -21.49 -16.06 -17.94
C GLY A 685 -22.60 -16.26 -18.96
N GLU A 686 -23.86 -16.09 -18.56
CA GLU A 686 -24.94 -15.78 -19.49
C GLU A 686 -25.76 -14.60 -18.96
N GLU A 687 -26.15 -13.76 -19.89
CA GLU A 687 -26.80 -12.46 -19.74
C GLU A 687 -28.01 -12.50 -18.79
N GLY A 688 -27.77 -12.07 -17.56
CA GLY A 688 -28.79 -11.64 -16.63
C GLY A 688 -28.16 -10.56 -15.77
N LYS A 689 -28.69 -9.34 -15.83
CA LYS A 689 -28.30 -8.26 -14.92
C LYS A 689 -28.54 -8.76 -13.49
N ALA A 690 -27.51 -9.26 -12.80
CA ALA A 690 -27.59 -9.50 -11.38
C ALA A 690 -27.64 -8.11 -10.72
N PHE A 691 -28.86 -7.64 -10.49
CA PHE A 691 -29.16 -6.37 -9.86
C PHE A 691 -28.71 -6.46 -8.39
N THR A 692 -27.55 -5.90 -8.06
CA THR A 692 -27.12 -5.83 -6.66
C THR A 692 -27.91 -4.74 -5.94
N GLN A 693 -28.81 -5.18 -5.07
CA GLN A 693 -29.66 -4.32 -4.25
C GLN A 693 -28.83 -3.78 -3.08
N GLY A 694 -28.28 -2.58 -3.24
CA GLY A 694 -27.57 -1.89 -2.18
C GLY A 694 -28.53 -1.20 -1.21
N THR A 695 -28.32 -1.46 0.08
CA THR A 695 -28.97 -0.79 1.20
C THR A 695 -28.24 0.51 1.55
N GLY A 696 -29.01 1.45 2.09
CA GLY A 696 -28.66 2.87 2.16
C GLY A 696 -27.98 3.29 3.45
N THR A 697 -27.99 4.60 3.70
CA THR A 697 -27.78 5.13 5.05
C THR A 697 -28.93 6.04 5.44
N ASN A 698 -29.43 5.86 6.66
CA ASN A 698 -30.50 6.68 7.20
C ASN A 698 -30.38 6.84 8.71
N ALA A 699 -31.06 7.83 9.28
CA ALA A 699 -31.16 8.01 10.72
C ALA A 699 -32.56 8.45 11.16
N CYS A 700 -32.87 8.13 12.42
CA CYS A 700 -34.04 8.64 13.12
C CYS A 700 -33.68 9.10 14.53
N TYR A 701 -34.54 9.90 15.15
CA TYR A 701 -34.36 10.30 16.55
C TYR A 701 -35.66 10.76 17.20
N MET A 702 -35.68 10.80 18.55
CA MET A 702 -36.78 11.36 19.32
C MET A 702 -36.77 12.90 19.32
N GLU A 703 -37.77 13.52 18.71
CA GLU A 703 -37.95 14.97 18.64
C GLU A 703 -39.04 15.45 19.62
N GLU A 704 -38.93 16.69 20.07
CA GLU A 704 -39.98 17.36 20.87
C GLU A 704 -41.19 17.64 19.97
N LEU A 705 -42.39 17.20 20.35
CA LEU A 705 -43.58 17.31 19.51
C LEU A 705 -43.90 18.75 19.09
N ARG A 706 -43.60 19.74 19.96
CA ARG A 706 -43.72 21.17 19.68
C ARG A 706 -42.93 21.66 18.46
N ASN A 707 -41.89 20.92 18.05
CA ASN A 707 -41.07 21.26 16.90
C ASN A 707 -41.60 20.66 15.59
N VAL A 708 -42.57 19.74 15.66
CA VAL A 708 -43.10 18.97 14.51
C VAL A 708 -44.37 19.63 13.98
N ALA A 709 -44.23 20.57 13.04
CA ALA A 709 -45.36 21.38 12.57
C ALA A 709 -46.46 20.58 11.83
N SER A 710 -46.10 19.42 11.28
CA SER A 710 -47.01 18.55 10.51
C SER A 710 -47.96 17.72 11.37
N VAL A 711 -47.75 17.64 12.69
CA VAL A 711 -48.58 16.84 13.61
C VAL A 711 -49.18 17.75 14.68
N ALA A 712 -50.49 17.62 14.92
CA ALA A 712 -51.16 18.38 15.96
C ALA A 712 -50.75 17.90 17.37
N GLY A 713 -50.34 18.86 18.22
CA GLY A 713 -49.99 18.65 19.63
C GLY A 713 -48.72 19.41 20.01
N ASP A 714 -48.58 19.77 21.29
CA ASP A 714 -47.45 20.55 21.81
C ASP A 714 -46.70 19.85 22.96
N SER A 715 -47.23 18.74 23.47
CA SER A 715 -46.68 17.98 24.60
C SER A 715 -46.23 16.57 24.20
N GLY A 716 -45.07 16.14 24.72
CA GLY A 716 -44.50 14.82 24.49
C GLY A 716 -43.50 14.79 23.33
N HIS A 717 -43.20 13.58 22.86
CA HIS A 717 -42.18 13.36 21.83
C HIS A 717 -42.77 12.67 20.60
N MET A 718 -41.99 12.68 19.52
CA MET A 718 -42.28 11.98 18.28
C MET A 718 -40.96 11.50 17.69
N CYS A 719 -40.85 10.21 17.39
CA CYS A 719 -39.73 9.71 16.60
C CYS A 719 -39.85 10.24 15.16
N ILE A 720 -38.78 10.82 14.64
CA ILE A 720 -38.69 11.37 13.29
C ILE A 720 -37.74 10.51 12.46
N ASN A 721 -38.24 10.01 11.34
CA ASN A 721 -37.41 9.43 10.29
C ASN A 721 -36.87 10.57 9.41
N MET A 722 -35.54 10.76 9.39
CA MET A 722 -34.95 11.92 8.72
C MET A 722 -34.97 11.81 7.19
N GLU A 723 -34.90 10.59 6.65
CA GLU A 723 -34.57 10.32 5.24
C GLU A 723 -33.31 11.08 4.82
N TRP A 724 -32.24 10.97 5.62
CA TRP A 724 -31.09 11.86 5.51
C TRP A 724 -30.22 11.65 4.28
N GLY A 725 -30.45 10.56 3.53
CA GLY A 725 -29.68 10.22 2.36
C GLY A 725 -29.78 11.28 1.27
N ALA A 726 -30.92 11.99 1.23
CA ALA A 726 -31.21 13.09 0.32
C ALA A 726 -30.52 14.42 0.67
N PHE A 727 -29.83 14.50 1.81
CA PHE A 727 -29.09 15.70 2.19
C PHE A 727 -28.09 16.09 1.07
N GLY A 728 -28.04 17.37 0.70
CA GLY A 728 -27.22 17.85 -0.42
C GLY A 728 -27.86 17.76 -1.81
N ASP A 729 -29.05 17.17 -1.96
CA ASP A 729 -29.80 17.15 -3.24
C ASP A 729 -30.13 18.58 -3.74
N ASP A 730 -30.24 19.54 -2.83
CA ASP A 730 -30.42 20.98 -3.11
C ASP A 730 -29.12 21.71 -3.50
N GLY A 731 -27.98 21.01 -3.49
CA GLY A 731 -26.66 21.56 -3.81
C GLY A 731 -25.86 22.08 -2.61
N SER A 732 -26.40 21.99 -1.38
CA SER A 732 -25.71 22.41 -0.14
C SER A 732 -24.34 21.73 0.06
N LEU A 733 -24.19 20.48 -0.39
CA LEU A 733 -22.95 19.71 -0.30
C LEU A 733 -22.03 19.80 -1.54
N SER A 734 -22.32 20.67 -2.50
CA SER A 734 -21.55 20.76 -3.75
C SER A 734 -20.05 21.05 -3.54
N MET A 735 -19.69 21.80 -2.50
CA MET A 735 -18.30 22.11 -2.16
C MET A 735 -17.49 20.92 -1.64
N LEU A 736 -18.14 19.82 -1.25
CA LEU A 736 -17.50 18.60 -0.74
C LEU A 736 -17.55 17.46 -1.76
N SER A 737 -18.35 17.61 -2.81
CA SER A 737 -18.48 16.62 -3.87
C SER A 737 -17.25 16.67 -4.78
N THR A 738 -16.64 15.50 -4.99
CA THR A 738 -15.52 15.33 -5.93
C THR A 738 -16.03 15.04 -7.34
N CYS A 739 -15.14 15.08 -8.33
CA CYS A 739 -15.47 14.63 -9.68
C CYS A 739 -15.84 13.13 -9.73
N PHE A 740 -15.34 12.33 -8.78
CA PHE A 740 -15.67 10.91 -8.64
C PHE A 740 -17.09 10.73 -8.13
N ASP A 741 -17.49 11.50 -7.10
CA ASP A 741 -18.86 11.48 -6.59
C ASP A 741 -19.87 11.90 -7.67
N ALA A 742 -19.54 12.93 -8.46
CA ALA A 742 -20.37 13.38 -9.57
C ALA A 742 -20.51 12.30 -10.66
N SER A 743 -19.44 11.54 -10.94
CA SER A 743 -19.46 10.43 -11.90
C SER A 743 -20.36 9.28 -11.42
N VAL A 744 -20.25 8.94 -10.13
CA VAL A 744 -21.10 7.91 -9.49
C VAL A 744 -22.56 8.36 -9.46
N ASP A 745 -22.84 9.62 -9.11
CA ASP A 745 -24.19 10.18 -9.11
C ASP A 745 -24.82 10.12 -10.52
N GLN A 746 -24.09 10.56 -11.54
CA GLN A 746 -24.57 10.59 -12.92
C GLN A 746 -24.86 9.18 -13.49
N ALA A 747 -24.05 8.18 -13.11
CA ALA A 747 -24.22 6.79 -13.54
C ALA A 747 -25.23 6.00 -12.69
N SER A 748 -25.66 6.54 -11.55
CA SER A 748 -26.60 5.88 -10.65
C SER A 748 -28.02 5.77 -11.24
N ILE A 749 -28.86 4.95 -10.61
CA ILE A 749 -30.28 4.81 -10.98
C ILE A 749 -31.10 6.08 -10.68
N ASN A 750 -30.60 6.97 -9.83
CA ASN A 750 -31.28 8.16 -9.33
C ASN A 750 -30.35 9.39 -9.37
N PRO A 751 -29.93 9.87 -10.56
CA PRO A 751 -29.01 11.01 -10.66
C PRO A 751 -29.56 12.28 -10.00
N GLY A 752 -28.70 12.99 -9.27
CA GLY A 752 -29.06 14.21 -8.54
C GLY A 752 -29.88 13.97 -7.27
N LYS A 753 -30.06 12.70 -6.87
CA LYS A 753 -30.76 12.29 -5.65
C LYS A 753 -29.86 11.49 -4.73
N GLN A 754 -30.20 11.44 -3.44
CA GLN A 754 -29.49 10.64 -2.44
C GLN A 754 -27.99 10.98 -2.37
N ARG A 755 -27.62 12.25 -2.55
CA ARG A 755 -26.20 12.64 -2.68
C ARG A 755 -25.38 12.36 -1.42
N PHE A 756 -25.95 12.57 -0.24
CA PHE A 756 -25.25 12.26 1.02
C PHE A 756 -25.06 10.76 1.20
N GLU A 757 -26.09 9.97 0.90
CA GLU A 757 -26.01 8.51 0.94
C GLU A 757 -24.95 7.96 -0.02
N LYS A 758 -24.83 8.52 -1.22
CA LYS A 758 -23.80 8.16 -2.21
C LYS A 758 -22.37 8.35 -1.75
N MET A 759 -22.14 9.24 -0.79
CA MET A 759 -20.81 9.47 -0.23
C MET A 759 -20.51 8.59 1.00
N ILE A 760 -21.48 7.79 1.48
CA ILE A 760 -21.38 7.04 2.74
C ILE A 760 -21.65 5.55 2.57
N SER A 761 -22.72 5.15 1.88
CA SER A 761 -23.19 3.76 1.90
C SER A 761 -22.32 2.83 1.04
N GLY A 762 -22.24 1.58 1.44
CA GLY A 762 -21.42 0.59 0.75
C GLY A 762 -21.95 0.17 -0.61
N MET A 763 -23.08 0.69 -1.09
CA MET A 763 -23.46 0.57 -2.50
C MET A 763 -22.57 1.43 -3.41
N TYR A 764 -22.03 2.54 -2.90
CA TYR A 764 -21.40 3.57 -3.74
C TYR A 764 -19.90 3.74 -3.47
N LEU A 765 -19.42 3.43 -2.26
CA LEU A 765 -17.99 3.58 -1.90
C LEU A 765 -17.07 2.81 -2.85
N GLY A 766 -17.46 1.59 -3.20
CA GLY A 766 -16.74 0.76 -4.17
C GLY A 766 -16.59 1.41 -5.54
N GLU A 767 -17.64 2.06 -6.06
CA GLU A 767 -17.58 2.78 -7.33
C GLU A 767 -16.75 4.06 -7.24
N ILE A 768 -16.78 4.78 -6.11
CA ILE A 768 -15.90 5.95 -5.89
C ILE A 768 -14.44 5.51 -5.92
N VAL A 769 -14.10 4.41 -5.25
CA VAL A 769 -12.75 3.82 -5.32
C VAL A 769 -12.43 3.45 -6.76
N ARG A 770 -13.28 2.70 -7.46
CA ARG A 770 -13.05 2.27 -8.85
C ARG A 770 -12.79 3.45 -9.79
N HIS A 771 -13.58 4.52 -9.70
CA HIS A 771 -13.39 5.73 -10.50
C HIS A 771 -12.07 6.45 -10.16
N THR A 772 -11.67 6.47 -8.89
CA THR A 772 -10.38 7.02 -8.46
C THR A 772 -9.21 6.18 -9.00
N LEU A 773 -9.31 4.85 -8.93
CA LEU A 773 -8.32 3.93 -9.50
C LEU A 773 -8.20 4.09 -11.03
N LEU A 774 -9.32 4.22 -11.75
CA LEU A 774 -9.31 4.47 -13.19
C LEU A 774 -8.62 5.81 -13.54
N HIS A 775 -8.86 6.84 -12.75
CA HIS A 775 -8.21 8.14 -12.95
C HIS A 775 -6.70 8.06 -12.73
N LEU A 776 -6.24 7.50 -11.60
CA LEU A 776 -4.82 7.29 -11.32
C LEU A 776 -4.15 6.39 -12.36
N THR A 777 -4.87 5.38 -12.87
CA THR A 777 -4.40 4.56 -14.00
C THR A 777 -4.27 5.40 -15.26
N SER A 778 -5.25 6.27 -15.58
CA SER A 778 -5.15 7.16 -16.75
C SER A 778 -3.97 8.14 -16.69
N LEU A 779 -3.52 8.49 -15.48
CA LEU A 779 -2.33 9.32 -15.23
C LEU A 779 -1.02 8.52 -15.27
N GLY A 780 -1.08 7.19 -15.43
CA GLY A 780 0.10 6.31 -15.39
C GLY A 780 0.62 6.00 -13.99
N VAL A 781 -0.05 6.50 -12.94
CA VAL A 781 0.34 6.33 -11.53
C VAL A 781 0.18 4.89 -11.07
N LEU A 782 -0.95 4.28 -11.44
CA LEU A 782 -1.30 2.89 -11.12
C LEU A 782 -1.23 1.99 -12.35
N PHE A 783 -0.91 0.72 -12.11
CA PHE A 783 -1.02 -0.38 -13.07
C PHE A 783 -0.28 -0.11 -14.40
N ARG A 784 0.80 0.67 -14.34
CA ARG A 784 1.61 1.08 -15.51
C ARG A 784 0.79 1.79 -16.60
N GLY A 785 -0.30 2.44 -16.22
CA GLY A 785 -1.23 3.07 -17.15
C GLY A 785 -2.14 2.13 -17.93
N GLN A 786 -2.10 0.83 -17.65
CA GLN A 786 -2.89 -0.17 -18.37
C GLN A 786 -4.30 -0.25 -17.79
N GLN A 787 -5.29 0.21 -18.54
CA GLN A 787 -6.69 -0.01 -18.18
C GLN A 787 -7.16 -1.39 -18.65
N THR A 788 -7.59 -2.23 -17.72
CA THR A 788 -8.21 -3.52 -18.05
C THR A 788 -9.71 -3.39 -18.22
N GLN A 789 -10.31 -4.25 -19.06
CA GLN A 789 -11.76 -4.29 -19.24
C GLN A 789 -12.50 -4.62 -17.93
N ARG A 790 -11.88 -5.42 -17.05
CA ARG A 790 -12.41 -5.72 -15.71
C ARG A 790 -12.50 -4.47 -14.84
N LEU A 791 -11.45 -3.63 -14.74
CA LEU A 791 -11.50 -2.40 -13.93
C LEU A 791 -12.51 -1.37 -14.48
N GLN A 792 -12.75 -1.38 -15.79
CA GLN A 792 -13.79 -0.57 -16.43
C GLN A 792 -15.22 -1.10 -16.16
N THR A 793 -15.36 -2.35 -15.71
CA THR A 793 -16.67 -2.94 -15.42
C THR A 793 -17.25 -2.29 -14.18
N ARG A 794 -18.45 -1.73 -14.34
CA ARG A 794 -19.21 -1.11 -13.24
C ARG A 794 -19.49 -2.13 -12.14
N ASP A 795 -19.47 -1.69 -10.88
CA ASP A 795 -19.80 -2.46 -9.68
C ASP A 795 -18.84 -3.63 -9.43
N ILE A 796 -17.68 -3.68 -10.10
CA ILE A 796 -16.67 -4.73 -9.92
C ILE A 796 -15.97 -4.63 -8.56
N PHE A 797 -15.80 -3.41 -8.05
CA PHE A 797 -15.10 -3.16 -6.80
C PHE A 797 -16.11 -3.09 -5.66
N LYS A 798 -16.40 -4.24 -5.05
CA LYS A 798 -17.39 -4.37 -3.97
C LYS A 798 -16.89 -3.73 -2.68
N THR A 799 -17.79 -3.18 -1.87
CA THR A 799 -17.38 -2.58 -0.58
C THR A 799 -16.87 -3.61 0.44
N LYS A 800 -17.21 -4.90 0.27
CA LYS A 800 -16.53 -5.99 0.99
C LYS A 800 -15.01 -5.96 0.78
N PHE A 801 -14.54 -5.63 -0.42
CA PHE A 801 -13.11 -5.51 -0.70
C PHE A 801 -12.48 -4.35 0.08
N LEU A 802 -13.19 -3.23 0.28
CA LEU A 802 -12.67 -2.14 1.13
C LEU A 802 -12.39 -2.65 2.55
N SER A 803 -13.35 -3.35 3.16
CA SER A 803 -13.19 -3.93 4.51
C SER A 803 -12.06 -4.95 4.58
N GLU A 804 -11.89 -5.80 3.56
CA GLU A 804 -10.81 -6.79 3.50
C GLU A 804 -9.43 -6.13 3.31
N ILE A 805 -9.34 -5.16 2.39
CA ILE A 805 -8.13 -4.41 2.08
C ILE A 805 -7.60 -3.66 3.30
N GLU A 806 -8.49 -3.04 4.08
CA GLU A 806 -8.10 -2.25 5.26
C GLU A 806 -7.84 -3.09 6.53
N SER A 807 -7.83 -4.43 6.42
CA SER A 807 -7.62 -5.30 7.58
C SER A 807 -6.13 -5.44 7.98
N ASP A 808 -5.82 -5.10 9.24
CA ASP A 808 -4.46 -4.87 9.76
C ASP A 808 -3.46 -6.04 9.64
N SER A 809 -3.93 -7.28 9.46
CA SER A 809 -3.05 -8.47 9.48
C SER A 809 -2.69 -9.04 8.11
N LEU A 810 -3.42 -8.64 7.04
CA LEU A 810 -3.29 -9.25 5.71
C LEU A 810 -3.48 -8.27 4.53
N ALA A 811 -3.75 -6.99 4.79
CA ALA A 811 -4.03 -5.92 3.82
C ALA A 811 -3.35 -6.10 2.46
N LEU A 812 -2.02 -6.02 2.38
CA LEU A 812 -1.30 -6.10 1.09
C LEU A 812 -1.41 -7.46 0.37
N ARG A 813 -1.56 -8.56 1.11
CA ARG A 813 -1.74 -9.91 0.53
C ARG A 813 -3.15 -10.05 -0.05
N GLN A 814 -4.15 -9.53 0.66
CA GLN A 814 -5.55 -9.52 0.22
C GLN A 814 -5.77 -8.53 -0.92
N VAL A 815 -5.22 -7.31 -0.83
CA VAL A 815 -5.18 -6.34 -1.94
C VAL A 815 -4.64 -7.02 -3.18
N ARG A 816 -3.49 -7.69 -3.07
CA ARG A 816 -2.89 -8.40 -4.19
C ARG A 816 -3.80 -9.52 -4.71
N ALA A 817 -4.36 -10.36 -3.85
CA ALA A 817 -5.25 -11.44 -4.28
C ALA A 817 -6.52 -10.92 -4.97
N ILE A 818 -7.16 -9.89 -4.41
CA ILE A 818 -8.37 -9.26 -4.97
C ILE A 818 -8.03 -8.65 -6.33
N LEU A 819 -6.96 -7.85 -6.42
CA LEU A 819 -6.60 -7.15 -7.64
C LEU A 819 -6.00 -8.09 -8.72
N GLU A 820 -5.29 -9.16 -8.34
CA GLU A 820 -4.85 -10.22 -9.28
C GLU A 820 -6.05 -10.98 -9.82
N ASP A 821 -7.07 -11.26 -9.00
CA ASP A 821 -8.34 -11.83 -9.48
C ASP A 821 -9.03 -10.87 -10.45
N LEU A 822 -8.92 -9.55 -10.27
CA LEU A 822 -9.37 -8.55 -11.26
C LEU A 822 -8.50 -8.50 -12.53
N GLY A 823 -7.48 -9.36 -12.66
CA GLY A 823 -6.62 -9.47 -13.84
C GLY A 823 -5.62 -8.33 -13.96
N LEU A 824 -5.30 -7.64 -12.86
CA LEU A 824 -4.33 -6.55 -12.84
C LEU A 824 -2.95 -7.10 -12.43
N SER A 825 -1.91 -6.78 -13.20
CA SER A 825 -0.52 -7.06 -12.79
C SER A 825 -0.06 -6.00 -11.81
N LEU A 826 0.26 -6.39 -10.57
CA LEU A 826 0.52 -5.45 -9.48
C LEU A 826 1.98 -5.40 -9.09
N THR A 827 2.45 -4.20 -8.80
CA THR A 827 3.65 -3.96 -7.99
C THR A 827 3.26 -3.83 -6.51
N SER A 828 4.24 -3.91 -5.60
CA SER A 828 4.00 -3.63 -4.18
C SER A 828 3.50 -2.20 -3.95
N ASP A 829 4.00 -1.25 -4.76
CA ASP A 829 3.62 0.15 -4.69
C ASP A 829 2.17 0.35 -5.13
N ASP A 830 1.71 -0.34 -6.18
CA ASP A 830 0.29 -0.30 -6.59
C ASP A 830 -0.64 -0.72 -5.44
N ALA A 831 -0.26 -1.77 -4.71
CA ALA A 831 -1.07 -2.27 -3.60
C ALA A 831 -1.15 -1.26 -2.43
N LEU A 832 -0.05 -0.57 -2.11
CA LEU A 832 -0.03 0.50 -1.11
C LEU A 832 -0.89 1.69 -1.55
N MET A 833 -0.77 2.13 -2.79
CA MET A 833 -1.58 3.24 -3.31
C MET A 833 -3.08 2.89 -3.33
N VAL A 834 -3.45 1.65 -3.69
CA VAL A 834 -4.86 1.21 -3.64
C VAL A 834 -5.39 1.19 -2.20
N LEU A 835 -4.57 0.75 -1.24
CA LEU A 835 -4.92 0.81 0.18
C LEU A 835 -5.18 2.26 0.62
N GLU A 836 -4.31 3.20 0.26
CA GLU A 836 -4.49 4.63 0.58
C GLU A 836 -5.75 5.24 -0.04
N VAL A 837 -6.10 4.85 -1.28
CA VAL A 837 -7.35 5.24 -1.92
C VAL A 837 -8.56 4.71 -1.13
N CYS A 838 -8.55 3.43 -0.74
CA CYS A 838 -9.63 2.83 0.04
C CYS A 838 -9.82 3.57 1.37
N GLN A 839 -8.72 3.78 2.11
CA GLN A 839 -8.70 4.50 3.38
C GLN A 839 -9.22 5.93 3.26
N ALA A 840 -8.81 6.67 2.21
CA ALA A 840 -9.29 8.03 2.00
C ALA A 840 -10.81 8.09 1.78
N VAL A 841 -11.36 7.16 1.00
CA VAL A 841 -12.80 7.07 0.71
C VAL A 841 -13.60 6.64 1.94
N SER A 842 -13.17 5.57 2.63
CA SER A 842 -13.86 5.03 3.81
C SER A 842 -13.79 5.99 5.00
N GLN A 843 -12.65 6.67 5.21
CA GLN A 843 -12.49 7.67 6.25
C GLN A 843 -13.42 8.86 6.03
N ARG A 844 -13.49 9.39 4.80
CA ARG A 844 -14.42 10.47 4.47
C ARG A 844 -15.87 10.08 4.74
N ALA A 845 -16.26 8.87 4.33
CA ALA A 845 -17.61 8.33 4.55
C ALA A 845 -17.96 8.27 6.05
N ALA A 846 -17.05 7.74 6.88
CA ALA A 846 -17.24 7.69 8.33
C ALA A 846 -17.33 9.09 8.97
N GLN A 847 -16.50 10.04 8.51
CA GLN A 847 -16.51 11.41 9.01
C GLN A 847 -17.81 12.15 8.64
N LEU A 848 -18.30 12.00 7.41
CA LEU A 848 -19.59 12.57 6.98
C LEU A 848 -20.75 11.98 7.80
N CYS A 849 -20.78 10.67 7.99
CA CYS A 849 -21.75 10.00 8.85
C CYS A 849 -21.68 10.54 10.29
N GLY A 850 -20.47 10.67 10.85
CA GLY A 850 -20.24 11.24 12.18
C GLY A 850 -20.71 12.69 12.30
N ALA A 851 -20.50 13.53 11.29
CA ALA A 851 -21.01 14.90 11.27
C ALA A 851 -22.55 14.95 11.24
N GLY A 852 -23.19 14.02 10.53
CA GLY A 852 -24.65 13.84 10.56
C GLY A 852 -25.16 13.46 11.95
N VAL A 853 -24.55 12.47 12.61
CA VAL A 853 -24.91 12.07 13.98
C VAL A 853 -24.66 13.22 14.98
N ALA A 854 -23.54 13.93 14.85
CA ALA A 854 -23.21 15.08 15.68
C ALA A 854 -24.26 16.21 15.57
N ALA A 855 -24.86 16.40 14.38
CA ALA A 855 -25.95 17.34 14.18
C ALA A 855 -27.20 16.93 14.96
N VAL A 856 -27.55 15.64 14.93
CA VAL A 856 -28.71 15.07 15.63
C VAL A 856 -28.57 15.21 17.14
N VAL A 857 -27.46 14.75 17.73
CA VAL A 857 -27.29 14.75 19.19
C VAL A 857 -27.18 16.17 19.77
N GLU A 858 -26.52 17.10 19.08
CA GLU A 858 -26.50 18.51 19.50
C GLU A 858 -27.90 19.13 19.39
N LYS A 859 -28.70 18.77 18.38
CA LYS A 859 -30.09 19.22 18.28
C LYS A 859 -30.92 18.72 19.47
N ILE A 860 -30.80 17.45 19.85
CA ILE A 860 -31.49 16.89 21.03
C ILE A 860 -31.09 17.65 22.30
N ARG A 861 -29.78 17.87 22.50
CA ARG A 861 -29.25 18.60 23.66
C ARG A 861 -29.83 20.02 23.75
N GLU A 862 -29.85 20.74 22.63
CA GLU A 862 -30.35 22.12 22.57
C GLU A 862 -31.86 22.22 22.71
N ASN A 863 -32.62 21.32 22.08
CA ASN A 863 -34.07 21.23 22.22
C ASN A 863 -34.50 21.13 23.69
N ARG A 864 -33.70 20.41 24.50
CA ARG A 864 -33.92 20.20 25.93
C ARG A 864 -33.28 21.25 26.83
N GLY A 865 -32.54 22.20 26.26
CA GLY A 865 -31.84 23.25 27.01
C GLY A 865 -30.76 22.71 27.95
N LEU A 866 -30.15 21.57 27.63
CA LEU A 866 -29.17 20.90 28.48
C LEU A 866 -27.75 21.45 28.24
N GLU A 867 -26.95 21.58 29.30
CA GLU A 867 -25.52 21.90 29.16
C GLU A 867 -24.74 20.73 28.54
N GLU A 868 -25.01 19.51 29.01
CA GLU A 868 -24.46 18.25 28.52
C GLU A 868 -25.58 17.24 28.27
N LEU A 869 -25.42 16.35 27.27
CA LEU A 869 -26.35 15.27 26.95
C LEU A 869 -25.65 13.92 27.02
N THR A 870 -26.23 12.95 27.73
CA THR A 870 -25.88 11.54 27.59
C THR A 870 -26.96 10.87 26.75
N VAL A 871 -26.57 10.25 25.64
CA VAL A 871 -27.49 9.62 24.69
C VAL A 871 -26.84 8.40 24.06
N SER A 872 -27.65 7.40 23.74
CA SER A 872 -27.22 6.22 23.00
C SER A 872 -27.78 6.23 21.58
N VAL A 873 -27.00 5.68 20.65
CA VAL A 873 -27.33 5.53 19.24
C VAL A 873 -27.39 4.04 18.94
N GLY A 874 -28.58 3.53 18.63
CA GLY A 874 -28.74 2.18 18.09
C GLY A 874 -28.28 2.15 16.64
N VAL A 875 -27.31 1.31 16.32
CA VAL A 875 -26.73 1.19 14.99
C VAL A 875 -26.95 -0.20 14.43
N ASP A 876 -27.36 -0.27 13.17
CA ASP A 876 -27.31 -1.50 12.38
C ASP A 876 -26.69 -1.20 11.01
N GLY A 877 -26.30 -2.28 10.34
CA GLY A 877 -25.77 -2.25 9.00
C GLY A 877 -24.36 -2.81 8.89
N THR A 878 -24.17 -3.55 7.80
CA THR A 878 -22.99 -4.37 7.56
C THR A 878 -21.71 -3.54 7.38
N LEU A 879 -21.77 -2.30 6.89
CA LEU A 879 -20.57 -1.48 6.72
C LEU A 879 -20.04 -1.05 8.09
N TYR A 880 -20.94 -0.60 8.97
CA TYR A 880 -20.58 -0.24 10.33
C TYR A 880 -20.05 -1.43 11.15
N LYS A 881 -20.64 -2.63 10.95
CA LYS A 881 -20.29 -3.86 11.68
C LYS A 881 -18.98 -4.49 11.20
N LEU A 882 -18.75 -4.56 9.89
CA LEU A 882 -17.66 -5.37 9.30
C LEU A 882 -16.42 -4.56 8.94
N HIS A 883 -16.52 -3.25 8.71
CA HIS A 883 -15.37 -2.45 8.33
C HIS A 883 -14.47 -2.18 9.55
N PRO A 884 -13.15 -2.43 9.47
CA PRO A 884 -12.26 -2.41 10.63
C PRO A 884 -12.22 -1.05 11.35
N HIS A 885 -12.27 0.05 10.59
CA HIS A 885 -12.07 1.41 11.11
C HIS A 885 -13.32 2.29 11.11
N PHE A 886 -14.44 1.86 10.50
CA PHE A 886 -15.55 2.78 10.22
C PHE A 886 -16.26 3.25 11.50
N SER A 887 -16.60 2.31 12.39
CA SER A 887 -17.29 2.60 13.65
C SER A 887 -16.47 3.50 14.60
N SER A 888 -15.16 3.24 14.69
CA SER A 888 -14.26 4.04 15.52
C SER A 888 -14.10 5.47 14.98
N LEU A 889 -14.03 5.64 13.66
CA LEU A 889 -13.97 6.95 13.00
C LEU A 889 -15.27 7.75 13.15
N VAL A 890 -16.44 7.12 13.02
CA VAL A 890 -17.74 7.77 13.30
C VAL A 890 -17.76 8.28 14.74
N ALA A 891 -17.42 7.43 15.72
CA ALA A 891 -17.42 7.81 17.12
C ALA A 891 -16.39 8.90 17.45
N ALA A 892 -15.21 8.87 16.82
CA ALA A 892 -14.20 9.91 16.96
C ALA A 892 -14.70 11.27 16.43
N THR A 893 -15.29 11.26 15.23
CA THR A 893 -15.82 12.48 14.60
C THR A 893 -16.97 13.09 15.41
N VAL A 894 -17.87 12.27 15.94
CA VAL A 894 -18.97 12.73 16.80
C VAL A 894 -18.45 13.38 18.07
N ARG A 895 -17.43 12.79 18.71
CA ARG A 895 -16.79 13.35 19.91
C ARG A 895 -16.13 14.70 19.63
N GLU A 896 -15.56 14.88 18.44
CA GLU A 896 -14.92 16.14 18.04
C GLU A 896 -15.94 17.27 17.75
N LEU A 897 -17.05 16.94 17.11
CA LEU A 897 -18.07 17.91 16.65
C LEU A 897 -19.19 18.16 17.66
N ALA A 898 -19.44 17.23 18.57
CA ALA A 898 -20.42 17.33 19.65
C ALA A 898 -19.76 17.07 21.03
N PRO A 899 -18.78 17.88 21.45
CA PRO A 899 -17.99 17.62 22.67
C PRO A 899 -18.82 17.72 23.97
N ARG A 900 -20.05 18.26 23.90
CA ARG A 900 -20.99 18.33 25.02
C ARG A 900 -21.97 17.16 25.06
N CYS A 901 -21.83 16.21 24.15
CA CYS A 901 -22.65 15.01 24.09
C CYS A 901 -21.80 13.78 24.37
N VAL A 902 -22.13 13.04 25.42
CA VAL A 902 -21.57 11.72 25.70
C VAL A 902 -22.41 10.70 24.93
N VAL A 903 -21.90 10.27 23.78
CA VAL A 903 -22.61 9.38 22.85
C VAL A 903 -22.09 7.95 22.96
N THR A 904 -23.00 7.00 23.22
CA THR A 904 -22.70 5.56 23.22
C THR A 904 -23.31 4.92 21.98
N PHE A 905 -22.55 4.15 21.22
CA PHE A 905 -23.06 3.42 20.05
C PHE A 905 -23.34 1.96 20.42
N LEU A 906 -24.57 1.51 20.20
CA LEU A 906 -25.04 0.17 20.50
C LEU A 906 -25.34 -0.57 19.19
N GLN A 907 -24.71 -1.71 18.95
CA GLN A 907 -24.99 -2.49 17.75
C GLN A 907 -26.21 -3.37 17.97
N SER A 908 -27.18 -3.32 17.05
CA SER A 908 -28.34 -4.22 17.09
C SER A 908 -27.96 -5.60 16.53
N GLU A 909 -28.05 -6.65 17.35
CA GLU A 909 -27.78 -8.04 16.91
C GLU A 909 -28.96 -8.65 16.14
N ASP A 910 -30.18 -8.46 16.64
CA ASP A 910 -31.41 -9.05 16.09
C ASP A 910 -32.07 -8.22 14.97
N GLY A 911 -31.47 -7.08 14.63
CA GLY A 911 -31.94 -6.15 13.61
C GLY A 911 -33.24 -5.40 13.95
N SER A 912 -33.84 -4.77 12.95
CA SER A 912 -35.04 -3.93 13.05
C SER A 912 -36.32 -4.68 13.48
N GLY A 913 -36.40 -5.99 13.21
CA GLY A 913 -37.58 -6.82 13.50
C GLY A 913 -37.95 -6.88 14.99
N LYS A 914 -36.96 -6.96 15.88
CA LYS A 914 -37.17 -6.86 17.35
C LYS A 914 -37.81 -5.52 17.71
N GLY A 915 -37.33 -4.44 17.11
CA GLY A 915 -37.86 -3.10 17.31
C GLY A 915 -39.30 -2.93 16.86
N ALA A 916 -39.66 -3.47 15.69
CA ALA A 916 -41.05 -3.40 15.20
C ALA A 916 -42.03 -4.15 16.11
N ALA A 917 -41.64 -5.28 16.68
CA ALA A 917 -42.42 -5.96 17.70
C ALA A 917 -42.58 -5.12 18.98
N LEU A 918 -41.51 -4.44 19.42
CA LEU A 918 -41.56 -3.56 20.60
C LEU A 918 -42.45 -2.33 20.35
N VAL A 919 -42.35 -1.70 19.18
CA VAL A 919 -43.28 -0.63 18.76
C VAL A 919 -44.73 -1.13 18.84
N THR A 920 -44.98 -2.34 18.34
CA THR A 920 -46.31 -2.97 18.37
C THR A 920 -46.79 -3.19 19.80
N ALA A 921 -45.91 -3.65 20.70
CA ALA A 921 -46.23 -3.83 22.10
C ALA A 921 -46.60 -2.50 22.79
N VAL A 922 -45.84 -1.44 22.53
CA VAL A 922 -46.13 -0.08 23.04
C VAL A 922 -47.47 0.43 22.51
N ALA A 923 -47.74 0.25 21.22
CA ALA A 923 -49.01 0.66 20.60
C ALA A 923 -50.22 -0.10 21.18
N CYS A 924 -50.12 -1.42 21.33
CA CYS A 924 -51.17 -2.24 21.94
C CYS A 924 -51.47 -1.81 23.39
N ARG A 925 -50.43 -1.50 24.17
CA ARG A 925 -50.56 -1.01 25.55
C ARG A 925 -51.31 0.33 25.59
N LEU A 926 -50.91 1.30 24.77
CA LEU A 926 -51.54 2.61 24.74
C LEU A 926 -53.03 2.53 24.36
N ALA A 927 -53.38 1.67 23.40
CA ALA A 927 -54.77 1.43 23.01
C ALA A 927 -55.62 0.85 24.17
N GLN A 928 -55.02 0.03 25.03
CA GLN A 928 -55.69 -0.50 26.23
C GLN A 928 -55.89 0.57 27.31
N MET A 929 -54.94 1.50 27.48
CA MET A 929 -55.03 2.58 28.48
C MET A 929 -56.05 3.66 28.11
N THR A 930 -56.27 3.92 26.82
CA THR A 930 -57.30 4.87 26.35
C THR A 930 -58.73 4.33 26.39
N CYS A 931 -58.93 3.02 26.60
CA CYS A 931 -60.23 2.37 26.67
C CYS A 931 -60.78 2.20 28.11
N VAL A 932 -60.08 2.70 29.13
CA VAL A 932 -60.46 2.60 30.55
C VAL A 932 -61.09 3.88 31.07
#